data_AF-A0A812NNJ8-F1
#
_entry.id   AF-A0A812NNJ8-F1
#
_cell.length_a   1.000
_cell.length_b   1.000
_cell.length_c   1.000
_cell.angle_alpha   90.00
_cell.angle_beta   90.00
_cell.angle_gamma   90.00
#
_symmetry.space_group_name_H-M   'P 1'
#
loop_
_entity.id
_entity.type
_entity.pdbx_description
1 polymer ?
#
loop_
_entity_poly.entity_id
_entity_poly.type
_entity_poly.pdbx_seq_one_letter_code
_entity_poly.pdbx_strand_id
1 'polypeptide(L)'
;MLKMQESSFLGVEGATSLKAEITGKIPELNSAAHYRSARKLVQDLGGAPALKEELVYSGYVDGETSKLTLLDRPMNIFALLSSGTMKQPESAAEQDMLGTFKSKFMICRNKLENDINWDNPDMKWVKTSSMARLHRFLTTRDLHYQWFNPLIFGLVPPDDDGVTARSALAEVEQMKSAALLFAKNAGWSDKVGLFVNVFGHNNVNSLFIHVLDMSELGPAFSYHSFKNCPLDDVIKVLREEAASNFLPAPVKTTDLPGLMEKAGARRRRMSMIGETRAGGGGNFFFAGTDGATSVKAEIVGRLPIIKDAASFRAARRMLTEELGGMPTLKEELMRSGFIDPVTGNLTTGTRPFNVFARIAGGVMSQPGMDKEQEYLGEFQDHFIIASNLPANDEHWDSEDKEWVGKASMSKRHRFLTVRDLHWQWFNVLGFGLLPETKGGAGLGRAIALIEVMKAAAIRYAQNCPGWSDRVGLFYHVFGHNSVNSLHLHILDMAELGPTFWHYEYKNCPLDVVLKVLKEEATSSAMGSENYGLMAEVTEAATAAAKAAAAAAEAALSAQRPSVKGPNGVEILTINVGGELLTVSRQTMLQAPEGSRLRTLFQDDKLRMSQLDANQRPYLNYPAPAFKCIVDHLRMLAELPPTNAVEPLVAPPWLDRQVRELAWILGVEDMILTPQYGSNFGTPRLPSRARGSFCCMRRRPQGHPSGDEEAEASASASKV
;
A
#
# COMPACT_ATOMS: atom_id res chain seq x y z
N MET A 1 56.53 -6.06 38.53
CA MET A 1 56.00 -4.68 38.51
C MET A 1 56.23 -4.11 37.11
N LEU A 2 55.32 -4.37 36.18
CA LEU A 2 55.31 -3.69 34.88
C LEU A 2 54.74 -2.29 35.10
N LYS A 3 55.44 -1.25 34.61
CA LYS A 3 54.93 0.12 34.60
C LYS A 3 53.66 0.14 33.76
N MET A 4 52.49 0.23 34.39
CA MET A 4 51.24 0.57 33.69
C MET A 4 51.45 1.96 33.07
N GLN A 5 51.48 2.04 31.75
CA GLN A 5 51.32 3.30 31.03
C GLN A 5 49.91 3.82 31.36
N GLU A 6 49.82 5.02 31.92
CA GLU A 6 48.55 5.72 32.11
C GLU A 6 47.97 6.06 30.73
N SER A 7 47.09 5.22 30.19
CA SER A 7 46.23 5.58 29.07
C SER A 7 45.08 6.44 29.62
N SER A 8 45.29 7.75 29.75
CA SER A 8 44.19 8.65 30.10
C SER A 8 43.36 8.94 28.85
N PHE A 9 42.16 8.36 28.80
CA PHE A 9 41.13 8.82 27.87
C PHE A 9 40.74 10.26 28.28
N LEU A 10 41.21 11.25 27.53
CA LEU A 10 40.79 12.65 27.66
C LEU A 10 39.66 12.89 26.66
N GLY A 11 38.42 12.64 27.08
CA GLY A 11 37.23 12.89 26.26
C GLY A 11 37.02 14.37 25.96
N VAL A 12 36.10 14.65 25.03
CA VAL A 12 35.65 16.03 24.74
C VAL A 12 34.91 16.56 25.98
N GLU A 13 35.14 17.82 26.37
CA GLU A 13 34.50 18.46 27.53
C GLU A 13 34.73 17.79 28.91
N GLY A 14 35.77 16.96 29.06
CA GLY A 14 36.14 16.37 30.36
C GLY A 14 35.44 15.04 30.70
N ALA A 15 34.83 14.38 29.70
CA ALA A 15 34.30 13.03 29.86
C ALA A 15 35.41 12.02 30.24
N THR A 16 35.12 11.17 31.23
CA THR A 16 36.08 10.21 31.82
C THR A 16 36.03 8.81 31.21
N SER A 17 35.09 8.55 30.29
CA SER A 17 34.91 7.27 29.57
C SER A 17 34.05 7.45 28.32
N LEU A 18 34.11 6.51 27.36
CA LEU A 18 33.20 6.45 26.21
C LEU A 18 31.75 6.30 26.67
N LYS A 19 31.52 5.56 27.75
CA LYS A 19 30.18 5.42 28.33
C LYS A 19 29.60 6.76 28.75
N ALA A 20 30.38 7.58 29.47
CA ALA A 20 29.95 8.91 29.90
C ALA A 20 29.71 9.85 28.71
N GLU A 21 30.58 9.79 27.70
CA GLU A 21 30.46 10.57 26.46
C GLU A 21 29.16 10.26 25.70
N ILE A 22 28.83 8.97 25.52
CA ILE A 22 27.60 8.54 24.86
C ILE A 22 26.37 9.01 25.64
N THR A 23 26.34 8.81 26.96
CA THR A 23 25.21 9.21 27.80
C THR A 23 25.02 10.72 27.84
N GLY A 24 26.10 11.50 27.82
CA GLY A 24 26.04 12.96 27.78
C GLY A 24 25.49 13.50 26.46
N LYS A 25 25.90 12.91 25.33
CA LYS A 25 25.47 13.35 24.00
C LYS A 25 24.12 12.80 23.55
N ILE A 26 23.74 11.63 24.07
CA ILE A 26 22.55 10.88 23.66
C ILE A 26 21.79 10.51 24.94
N PRO A 27 21.02 11.45 25.54
CA PRO A 27 20.34 11.23 26.81
C PRO A 27 19.22 10.19 26.73
N GLU A 28 18.67 9.97 25.52
CA GLU A 28 17.70 8.92 25.24
C GLU A 28 18.24 7.98 24.17
N LEU A 29 18.17 6.68 24.42
CA LEU A 29 18.65 5.63 23.53
C LEU A 29 17.61 4.51 23.42
N ASN A 30 16.49 4.86 22.81
CA ASN A 30 15.27 4.06 22.73
C ASN A 30 14.63 4.01 21.31
N SER A 31 15.34 4.45 20.27
CA SER A 31 14.84 4.47 18.89
C SER A 31 15.95 4.15 17.88
N ALA A 32 15.59 3.82 16.63
CA ALA A 32 16.56 3.64 15.55
C ALA A 32 17.42 4.89 15.32
N ALA A 33 16.84 6.10 15.40
CA ALA A 33 17.59 7.34 15.22
C ALA A 33 18.64 7.52 16.32
N HIS A 34 18.26 7.31 17.58
CA HIS A 34 19.17 7.36 18.71
C HIS A 34 20.29 6.31 18.59
N TYR A 35 19.92 5.08 18.17
CA TYR A 35 20.89 4.01 17.95
C TYR A 35 21.88 4.31 16.81
N ARG A 36 21.43 4.88 15.68
CA ARG A 36 22.33 5.35 14.60
C ARG A 36 23.31 6.40 15.10
N SER A 37 22.82 7.40 15.83
CA SER A 37 23.66 8.46 16.40
C SER A 37 24.71 7.87 17.36
N ALA A 38 24.33 6.90 18.19
CA ALA A 38 25.25 6.23 19.11
C ALA A 38 26.33 5.44 18.35
N ARG A 39 25.95 4.69 17.31
CA ARG A 39 26.91 3.94 16.48
C ARG A 39 27.89 4.86 15.78
N LYS A 40 27.39 5.94 15.18
CA LYS A 40 28.22 6.96 14.54
C LYS A 40 29.19 7.59 15.56
N LEU A 41 28.71 7.95 16.75
CA LEU A 41 29.54 8.51 17.80
C LEU A 41 30.66 7.54 18.22
N VAL A 42 30.35 6.25 18.39
CA VAL A 42 31.38 5.24 18.69
C VAL A 42 32.41 5.13 17.58
N GLN A 43 31.98 5.09 16.32
CA GLN A 43 32.91 5.07 15.18
C GLN A 43 33.82 6.32 15.14
N ASP A 44 33.25 7.50 15.40
CA ASP A 44 33.98 8.76 15.45
C ASP A 44 34.98 8.81 16.64
N LEU A 45 34.74 8.03 17.71
CA LEU A 45 35.58 7.92 18.91
C LEU A 45 36.57 6.73 18.88
N GLY A 46 36.85 6.16 17.72
CA GLY A 46 37.82 5.06 17.56
C GLY A 46 37.20 3.66 17.41
N GLY A 47 35.88 3.58 17.30
CA GLY A 47 35.16 2.35 16.93
C GLY A 47 35.19 1.26 17.99
N ALA A 48 35.04 0.01 17.54
CA ALA A 48 35.07 -1.15 18.41
C ALA A 48 36.41 -1.37 19.16
N PRO A 49 37.59 -1.06 18.60
CA PRO A 49 38.87 -1.16 19.32
C PRO A 49 38.94 -0.25 20.55
N ALA A 50 38.56 1.02 20.43
CA ALA A 50 38.56 1.95 21.57
C ALA A 50 37.63 1.47 22.70
N LEU A 51 36.47 0.91 22.33
CA LEU A 51 35.54 0.34 23.29
C LEU A 51 36.09 -0.94 23.95
N LYS A 52 36.81 -1.79 23.20
CA LYS A 52 37.49 -2.96 23.74
C LYS A 52 38.52 -2.56 24.79
N GLU A 53 39.34 -1.54 24.51
CA GLU A 53 40.33 -1.03 25.47
C GLU A 53 39.69 -0.57 26.77
N GLU A 54 38.57 0.18 26.71
CA GLU A 54 37.82 0.58 27.91
C GLU A 54 37.31 -0.65 28.70
N LEU A 55 36.79 -1.67 28.01
CA LEU A 55 36.30 -2.90 28.64
C LEU A 55 37.43 -3.73 29.25
N VAL A 56 38.60 -3.79 28.61
CA VAL A 56 39.80 -4.48 29.13
C VAL A 56 40.33 -3.76 30.35
N TYR A 57 40.49 -2.43 30.27
CA TYR A 57 40.92 -1.59 31.38
C TYR A 57 39.98 -1.73 32.59
N SER A 58 38.67 -1.84 32.33
CA SER A 58 37.65 -2.04 33.35
C SER A 58 37.54 -3.48 33.85
N GLY A 59 38.25 -4.45 33.26
CA GLY A 59 38.25 -5.86 33.63
C GLY A 59 37.04 -6.67 33.15
N TYR A 60 36.23 -6.14 32.24
CA TYR A 60 35.07 -6.84 31.66
C TYR A 60 35.43 -7.76 30.49
N VAL A 61 36.52 -7.45 29.77
CA VAL A 61 37.03 -8.23 28.64
C VAL A 61 38.47 -8.62 28.94
N ASP A 62 38.81 -9.87 28.64
CA ASP A 62 40.18 -10.36 28.70
C ASP A 62 40.93 -9.88 27.43
N GLY A 63 42.03 -9.16 27.63
CA GLY A 63 42.75 -8.49 26.54
C GLY A 63 43.46 -9.46 25.58
N GLU A 64 43.79 -10.68 26.03
CA GLU A 64 44.47 -11.68 25.20
C GLU A 64 43.49 -12.52 24.39
N THR A 65 42.33 -12.84 24.97
CA THR A 65 41.35 -13.75 24.37
C THR A 65 40.18 -13.05 23.70
N SER A 66 40.04 -11.73 23.87
CA SER A 66 38.90 -10.95 23.37
C SER A 66 37.53 -11.44 23.89
N LYS A 67 37.51 -12.19 25.00
CA LYS A 67 36.29 -12.75 25.59
C LYS A 67 35.89 -12.02 26.86
N LEU A 68 34.59 -12.04 27.16
CA LEU A 68 34.09 -11.54 28.43
C LEU A 68 34.69 -12.32 29.59
N THR A 69 35.17 -11.62 30.61
CA THR A 69 35.77 -12.22 31.80
C THR A 69 34.72 -12.94 32.62
N LEU A 70 35.12 -14.07 33.21
CA LEU A 70 34.30 -14.87 34.13
C LEU A 70 34.73 -14.64 35.59
N LEU A 71 35.28 -13.46 35.88
CA LEU A 71 35.72 -13.08 37.22
C LEU A 71 34.51 -12.66 38.07
N ASP A 72 34.65 -12.79 39.39
CA ASP A 72 33.62 -12.33 40.33
C ASP A 72 33.47 -10.80 40.36
N ARG A 73 34.54 -10.07 39.99
CA ARG A 73 34.56 -8.60 39.88
C ARG A 73 35.45 -8.11 38.73
N PRO A 74 34.96 -7.19 37.87
CA PRO A 74 33.56 -6.77 37.79
C PRO A 74 32.66 -7.93 37.32
N MET A 75 31.43 -8.00 37.83
CA MET A 75 30.56 -9.15 37.59
C MET A 75 29.87 -9.08 36.22
N ASN A 76 30.27 -9.95 35.30
CA ASN A 76 29.57 -10.20 34.04
C ASN A 76 28.49 -11.27 34.23
N ILE A 77 27.38 -10.93 34.90
CA ILE A 77 26.37 -11.92 35.29
C ILE A 77 25.86 -12.78 34.12
N PHE A 78 25.59 -12.18 32.95
CA PHE A 78 25.12 -12.94 31.80
C PHE A 78 26.23 -13.80 31.16
N ALA A 79 27.51 -13.40 31.22
CA ALA A 79 28.62 -14.24 30.78
C ALA A 79 28.84 -15.44 31.73
N LEU A 80 28.73 -15.22 33.05
CA LEU A 80 28.80 -16.27 34.06
C LEU A 80 27.68 -17.30 33.89
N LEU A 81 26.46 -16.83 33.58
CA LEU A 81 25.34 -17.71 33.26
C LEU A 81 25.58 -18.47 31.95
N SER A 82 25.92 -17.77 30.86
CA SER A 82 26.15 -18.36 29.53
C SER A 82 27.25 -19.42 29.50
N SER A 83 28.31 -19.23 30.29
CA SER A 83 29.42 -20.19 30.47
C SER A 83 29.06 -21.39 31.36
N GLY A 84 27.99 -21.29 32.15
CA GLY A 84 27.60 -22.29 33.15
C GLY A 84 28.38 -22.19 34.47
N THR A 85 29.27 -21.20 34.62
CA THR A 85 29.96 -20.89 35.89
C THR A 85 28.97 -20.50 36.98
N MET A 86 27.92 -19.75 36.62
CA MET A 86 26.76 -19.48 37.47
C MET A 86 25.55 -20.27 36.97
N LYS A 87 24.77 -20.82 37.89
CA LYS A 87 23.52 -21.55 37.58
C LYS A 87 22.34 -20.87 38.27
N GLN A 88 21.23 -20.74 37.56
CA GLN A 88 19.95 -20.34 38.14
C GLN A 88 19.12 -21.58 38.49
N PRO A 89 18.52 -21.65 39.69
CA PRO A 89 17.65 -22.76 40.06
C PRO A 89 16.47 -22.86 39.07
N GLU A 90 16.10 -24.09 38.73
CA GLU A 90 14.95 -24.41 37.86
C GLU A 90 15.00 -23.80 36.44
N SER A 91 16.17 -23.35 35.98
CA SER A 91 16.34 -22.76 34.65
C SER A 91 16.30 -23.78 33.51
N ALA A 92 16.45 -25.08 33.80
CA ALA A 92 16.49 -26.13 32.77
C ALA A 92 15.20 -26.20 31.95
N ALA A 93 14.03 -26.13 32.61
CA ALA A 93 12.74 -26.18 31.93
C ALA A 93 12.52 -24.98 31.00
N GLU A 94 12.88 -23.76 31.44
CA GLU A 94 12.81 -22.56 30.60
C GLU A 94 13.83 -22.63 29.44
N GLN A 95 15.02 -23.17 29.70
CA GLN A 95 16.04 -23.31 28.66
C GLN A 95 15.61 -24.30 27.57
N ASP A 96 14.86 -25.36 27.90
CA ASP A 96 14.30 -26.28 26.91
C ASP A 96 13.25 -25.64 26.00
N MET A 97 12.58 -24.56 26.45
CA MET A 97 11.62 -23.80 25.64
C MET A 97 12.28 -23.05 24.48
N LEU A 98 13.61 -22.87 24.47
CA LEU A 98 14.34 -22.33 23.32
C LEU A 98 14.44 -23.32 22.14
N GLY A 99 14.07 -24.60 22.34
CA GLY A 99 14.10 -25.62 21.30
C GLY A 99 15.49 -25.79 20.68
N THR A 100 15.60 -25.68 19.36
CA THR A 100 16.88 -25.82 18.63
C THR A 100 17.86 -24.69 18.92
N PHE A 101 17.41 -23.56 19.47
CA PHE A 101 18.29 -22.42 19.79
C PHE A 101 19.04 -22.58 21.12
N LYS A 102 18.69 -23.56 21.97
CA LYS A 102 19.23 -23.68 23.33
C LYS A 102 20.75 -23.93 23.39
N SER A 103 21.33 -24.46 22.31
CA SER A 103 22.77 -24.67 22.16
C SER A 103 23.55 -23.38 21.89
N LYS A 104 22.86 -22.33 21.47
CA LYS A 104 23.47 -21.06 21.05
C LYS A 104 23.12 -19.90 21.98
N PHE A 105 21.90 -19.86 22.46
CA PHE A 105 21.40 -18.81 23.35
C PHE A 105 21.02 -19.38 24.71
N MET A 106 20.94 -18.49 25.69
CA MET A 106 20.53 -18.81 27.06
C MET A 106 19.42 -17.87 27.50
N ILE A 107 18.37 -18.44 28.11
CA ILE A 107 17.35 -17.66 28.79
C ILE A 107 17.74 -17.52 30.27
N CYS A 108 17.57 -16.33 30.82
CA CYS A 108 17.89 -16.01 32.20
C CYS A 108 16.68 -15.38 32.89
N ARG A 109 16.52 -15.76 34.16
CA ARG A 109 15.51 -15.18 35.07
C ARG A 109 16.02 -13.89 35.68
N ASN A 110 15.11 -13.00 36.05
CA ASN A 110 15.45 -11.93 36.98
C ASN A 110 15.62 -12.50 38.40
N LYS A 111 16.04 -11.69 39.35
CA LYS A 111 15.93 -12.06 40.76
C LYS A 111 14.47 -12.25 41.13
N LEU A 112 14.18 -13.27 41.95
CA LEU A 112 12.81 -13.58 42.39
C LEU A 112 12.12 -12.36 43.03
N GLU A 113 12.83 -11.59 43.85
CA GLU A 113 12.33 -10.37 44.47
C GLU A 113 11.90 -9.29 43.45
N ASN A 114 12.59 -9.20 42.32
CA ASN A 114 12.27 -8.27 41.24
C ASN A 114 11.04 -8.73 40.44
N ASP A 115 10.90 -10.04 40.22
CA ASP A 115 9.74 -10.64 39.57
C ASP A 115 8.48 -10.51 40.45
N ILE A 116 8.59 -10.70 41.77
CA ILE A 116 7.45 -10.56 42.69
C ILE A 116 6.94 -9.11 42.77
N ASN A 117 7.84 -8.11 42.69
CA ASN A 117 7.49 -6.69 42.82
C ASN A 117 7.37 -5.97 41.46
N TRP A 118 7.06 -6.69 40.38
CA TRP A 118 6.99 -6.12 39.03
C TRP A 118 5.97 -4.97 38.89
N ASP A 119 4.85 -5.04 39.62
CA ASP A 119 3.76 -4.07 39.62
C ASP A 119 3.83 -3.05 40.78
N ASN A 120 4.86 -3.14 41.62
CA ASN A 120 4.97 -2.30 42.82
C ASN A 120 5.34 -0.85 42.45
N PRO A 121 4.50 0.15 42.82
CA PRO A 121 4.72 1.55 42.44
C PRO A 121 5.78 2.26 43.30
N ASP A 122 6.28 1.64 44.38
CA ASP A 122 7.34 2.23 45.22
C ASP A 122 8.62 2.41 44.40
N MET A 123 9.16 3.64 44.37
CA MET A 123 10.35 4.01 43.60
C MET A 123 11.59 3.16 43.89
N LYS A 124 11.67 2.51 45.05
CA LYS A 124 12.75 1.54 45.31
C LYS A 124 12.66 0.33 44.37
N TRP A 125 11.44 -0.14 44.08
CA TRP A 125 11.18 -1.28 43.21
C TRP A 125 11.12 -0.87 41.76
N VAL A 126 10.50 0.26 41.40
CA VAL A 126 10.42 0.76 40.01
C VAL A 126 11.79 0.79 39.31
N LYS A 127 12.87 1.02 40.06
CA LYS A 127 14.24 1.06 39.52
C LYS A 127 14.84 -0.32 39.21
N THR A 128 14.40 -1.38 39.89
CA THR A 128 15.06 -2.70 39.88
C THR A 128 14.14 -3.87 39.54
N SER A 129 12.83 -3.72 39.71
CA SER A 129 11.85 -4.77 39.46
C SER A 129 11.72 -5.11 37.97
N SER A 130 11.06 -6.22 37.70
CA SER A 130 10.77 -6.65 36.34
C SER A 130 9.84 -5.64 35.64
N MET A 131 10.09 -5.40 34.34
CA MET A 131 9.34 -4.41 33.56
C MET A 131 7.96 -4.90 33.13
N ALA A 132 7.71 -6.20 33.23
CA ALA A 132 6.44 -6.84 32.96
C ALA A 132 6.26 -8.01 33.94
N ARG A 133 5.02 -8.47 34.11
CA ARG A 133 4.73 -9.68 34.91
C ARG A 133 5.53 -10.88 34.42
N LEU A 134 5.61 -11.04 33.10
CA LEU A 134 6.44 -12.03 32.43
C LEU A 134 7.62 -11.31 31.79
N HIS A 135 8.76 -11.37 32.45
CA HIS A 135 10.00 -10.74 32.02
C HIS A 135 11.16 -11.73 32.15
N ARG A 136 11.83 -12.00 31.02
CA ARG A 136 13.05 -12.81 30.95
C ARG A 136 14.13 -12.09 30.16
N PHE A 137 15.35 -12.59 30.24
CA PHE A 137 16.48 -12.09 29.46
C PHE A 137 16.98 -13.18 28.52
N LEU A 138 17.17 -12.87 27.25
CA LEU A 138 17.90 -13.73 26.32
C LEU A 138 19.34 -13.21 26.17
N THR A 139 20.32 -14.10 26.25
CA THR A 139 21.74 -13.78 25.98
C THR A 139 22.37 -14.84 25.06
N THR A 140 23.59 -14.56 24.58
CA THR A 140 24.36 -15.49 23.74
C THR A 140 25.36 -16.30 24.55
N ARG A 141 25.61 -17.54 24.12
CA ARG A 141 26.69 -18.39 24.63
C ARG A 141 28.05 -18.05 24.03
N ASP A 142 28.07 -17.28 22.95
CA ASP A 142 29.31 -16.76 22.38
C ASP A 142 29.83 -15.59 23.24
N LEU A 143 30.91 -15.83 23.98
CA LEU A 143 31.49 -14.87 24.91
C LEU A 143 32.43 -13.87 24.24
N HIS A 144 32.60 -13.90 22.92
CA HIS A 144 33.41 -12.91 22.22
C HIS A 144 32.88 -11.50 22.46
N TYR A 145 33.77 -10.54 22.73
CA TYR A 145 33.36 -9.18 23.11
C TYR A 145 32.53 -8.49 22.04
N GLN A 146 32.64 -8.88 20.75
CA GLN A 146 31.79 -8.36 19.68
C GLN A 146 30.29 -8.49 19.98
N TRP A 147 29.92 -9.46 20.82
CA TRP A 147 28.54 -9.70 21.21
C TRP A 147 28.16 -9.08 22.54
N PHE A 148 29.03 -8.34 23.22
CA PHE A 148 28.75 -7.84 24.58
C PHE A 148 27.62 -6.79 24.63
N ASN A 149 27.43 -6.05 23.55
CA ASN A 149 26.39 -5.03 23.44
C ASN A 149 26.05 -4.76 21.97
N PRO A 150 24.77 -4.51 21.62
CA PRO A 150 24.37 -4.20 20.26
C PRO A 150 25.11 -3.04 19.62
N LEU A 151 25.67 -2.10 20.40
CA LEU A 151 26.35 -0.92 19.87
C LEU A 151 27.50 -1.24 18.90
N ILE A 152 28.18 -2.39 19.06
CA ILE A 152 29.33 -2.77 18.22
C ILE A 152 29.09 -3.97 17.31
N PHE A 153 27.85 -4.44 17.20
CA PHE A 153 27.50 -5.52 16.26
C PHE A 153 27.94 -5.14 14.85
N GLY A 154 28.77 -5.97 14.23
CA GLY A 154 29.29 -5.73 12.88
C GLY A 154 30.38 -4.66 12.75
N LEU A 155 30.88 -4.10 13.86
CA LEU A 155 31.95 -3.07 13.88
C LEU A 155 33.32 -3.60 14.29
N VAL A 156 33.39 -4.84 14.80
CA VAL A 156 34.67 -5.44 15.17
C VAL A 156 35.45 -5.77 13.89
N PRO A 157 36.71 -5.35 13.78
CA PRO A 157 37.55 -5.66 12.62
C PRO A 157 37.78 -7.17 12.44
N PRO A 158 37.89 -7.68 11.20
CA PRO A 158 38.13 -9.10 10.96
C PRO A 158 39.42 -9.67 11.56
N ASP A 159 40.44 -8.83 11.79
CA ASP A 159 41.70 -9.20 12.45
C ASP A 159 41.56 -9.40 13.97
N ASP A 160 40.43 -9.01 14.56
CA ASP A 160 40.03 -9.30 15.94
C ASP A 160 38.82 -10.25 15.96
N ASP A 161 38.81 -11.22 15.03
CA ASP A 161 37.74 -12.22 14.82
C ASP A 161 36.33 -11.63 14.65
N GLY A 162 36.29 -10.38 14.18
CA GLY A 162 35.07 -9.63 13.97
C GLY A 162 34.23 -10.13 12.81
N VAL A 163 32.91 -10.09 12.98
CA VAL A 163 31.96 -10.40 11.91
C VAL A 163 31.51 -9.14 11.17
N THR A 164 31.13 -9.30 9.91
CA THR A 164 30.54 -8.21 9.11
C THR A 164 29.16 -7.80 9.66
N ALA A 165 28.69 -6.58 9.32
CA ALA A 165 27.33 -6.14 9.61
C ALA A 165 26.24 -7.11 9.12
N ARG A 166 26.45 -7.81 7.99
CA ARG A 166 25.52 -8.82 7.48
C ARG A 166 25.47 -10.06 8.38
N SER A 167 26.62 -10.56 8.79
CA SER A 167 26.70 -11.70 9.69
C SER A 167 26.13 -11.37 11.06
N ALA A 168 26.42 -10.17 11.57
CA ALA A 168 25.83 -9.65 12.80
C ALA A 168 24.30 -9.54 12.70
N LEU A 169 23.77 -9.00 11.60
CA LEU A 169 22.34 -8.96 11.34
C LEU A 169 21.70 -10.36 11.41
N ALA A 170 22.28 -11.34 10.70
CA ALA A 170 21.77 -12.70 10.70
C ALA A 170 21.77 -13.34 12.11
N GLU A 171 22.76 -12.98 12.93
CA GLU A 171 22.83 -13.41 14.32
C GLU A 171 21.71 -12.79 15.17
N VAL A 172 21.48 -11.48 15.05
CA VAL A 172 20.43 -10.77 15.80
C VAL A 172 19.03 -11.22 15.39
N GLU A 173 18.81 -11.53 14.10
CA GLU A 173 17.55 -12.13 13.63
C GLU A 173 17.31 -13.53 14.22
N GLN A 174 18.36 -14.31 14.45
CA GLN A 174 18.28 -15.58 15.19
C GLN A 174 17.96 -15.34 16.67
N MET A 175 18.56 -14.33 17.31
CA MET A 175 18.23 -13.95 18.69
C MET A 175 16.75 -13.56 18.83
N LYS A 176 16.23 -12.75 17.88
CA LYS A 176 14.80 -12.39 17.82
C LYS A 176 13.92 -13.64 17.72
N SER A 177 14.26 -14.53 16.79
CA SER A 177 13.51 -15.77 16.56
C SER A 177 13.54 -16.70 17.79
N ALA A 178 14.68 -16.80 18.47
CA ALA A 178 14.82 -17.57 19.71
C ALA A 178 13.98 -16.99 20.86
N ALA A 179 13.98 -15.67 21.04
CA ALA A 179 13.16 -15.01 22.06
C ALA A 179 11.66 -15.20 21.82
N LEU A 180 11.20 -15.06 20.57
CA LEU A 180 9.79 -15.26 20.22
C LEU A 180 9.38 -16.74 20.35
N LEU A 181 10.23 -17.68 19.97
CA LEU A 181 9.98 -19.11 20.16
C LEU A 181 9.88 -19.46 21.65
N PHE A 182 10.78 -18.91 22.48
CA PHE A 182 10.72 -19.07 23.93
C PHE A 182 9.38 -18.58 24.49
N ALA A 183 8.98 -17.34 24.19
CA ALA A 183 7.74 -16.76 24.70
C ALA A 183 6.51 -17.58 24.27
N LYS A 184 6.48 -18.03 23.02
CA LYS A 184 5.44 -18.93 22.51
C LYS A 184 5.38 -20.25 23.28
N ASN A 185 6.51 -20.91 23.47
CA ASN A 185 6.57 -22.19 24.17
C ASN A 185 6.29 -22.05 25.68
N ALA A 186 6.55 -20.87 26.25
CA ALA A 186 6.22 -20.52 27.62
C ALA A 186 4.74 -20.14 27.81
N GLY A 187 3.94 -20.08 26.74
CA GLY A 187 2.52 -19.75 26.81
C GLY A 187 2.23 -18.28 27.10
N TRP A 188 3.12 -17.38 26.70
CA TRP A 188 2.91 -15.93 26.84
C TRP A 188 1.89 -15.42 25.82
N SER A 189 1.43 -14.17 25.98
CA SER A 189 0.53 -13.54 25.02
C SER A 189 1.20 -13.38 23.63
N ASP A 190 0.40 -13.03 22.62
CA ASP A 190 0.89 -12.70 21.28
C ASP A 190 1.60 -11.33 21.21
N LYS A 191 1.53 -10.54 22.28
CA LYS A 191 2.12 -9.20 22.38
C LYS A 191 3.49 -9.26 23.06
N VAL A 192 4.47 -9.89 22.42
CA VAL A 192 5.83 -9.98 22.96
C VAL A 192 6.68 -8.79 22.49
N GLY A 193 7.26 -8.06 23.45
CA GLY A 193 8.18 -6.96 23.20
C GLY A 193 9.63 -7.38 23.46
N LEU A 194 10.54 -7.00 22.55
CA LEU A 194 11.96 -7.29 22.65
C LEU A 194 12.77 -5.98 22.72
N PHE A 195 13.52 -5.79 23.79
CA PHE A 195 14.28 -4.55 24.02
C PHE A 195 15.72 -4.84 24.43
N VAL A 196 16.62 -3.92 24.09
CA VAL A 196 18.03 -3.97 24.50
C VAL A 196 18.43 -2.64 25.12
N ASN A 197 19.30 -2.71 26.11
CA ASN A 197 19.91 -1.52 26.70
C ASN A 197 21.28 -1.32 26.04
N VAL A 198 21.36 -0.32 25.16
CA VAL A 198 22.57 -0.04 24.39
C VAL A 198 23.63 0.60 25.31
N PHE A 199 24.91 0.32 25.01
CA PHE A 199 26.05 0.85 25.77
C PHE A 199 25.99 2.38 25.88
N GLY A 200 26.35 2.90 27.06
CA GLY A 200 25.97 4.25 27.51
C GLY A 200 24.91 4.15 28.61
N HIS A 201 23.79 3.52 28.31
CA HIS A 201 22.62 3.40 29.20
C HIS A 201 22.44 2.02 29.85
N ASN A 202 23.30 1.06 29.51
CA ASN A 202 23.27 -0.28 30.09
C ASN A 202 23.81 -0.30 31.53
N ASN A 203 23.22 -1.14 32.39
CA ASN A 203 23.72 -1.35 33.75
C ASN A 203 24.73 -2.50 33.85
N VAL A 204 24.74 -3.41 32.88
CA VAL A 204 25.59 -4.60 32.85
C VAL A 204 26.32 -4.64 31.51
N ASN A 205 27.63 -4.83 31.52
CA ASN A 205 28.50 -4.86 30.32
C ASN A 205 28.58 -6.26 29.69
N SER A 206 27.42 -6.86 29.46
CA SER A 206 27.25 -8.12 28.74
C SER A 206 25.89 -8.11 28.07
N LEU A 207 25.69 -8.86 26.99
CA LEU A 207 24.45 -8.79 26.22
C LEU A 207 23.28 -9.41 26.97
N PHE A 208 22.16 -8.70 26.95
CA PHE A 208 20.86 -9.23 27.32
C PHE A 208 19.79 -8.53 26.48
N ILE A 209 18.86 -9.32 25.97
CA ILE A 209 17.62 -8.85 25.34
C ILE A 209 16.52 -9.07 26.37
N HIS A 210 15.83 -8.00 26.76
CA HIS A 210 14.61 -8.07 27.52
C HIS A 210 13.52 -8.70 26.66
N VAL A 211 12.99 -9.83 27.11
CA VAL A 211 11.81 -10.50 26.54
C VAL A 211 10.65 -10.21 27.48
N LEU A 212 9.70 -9.42 27.03
CA LEU A 212 8.58 -8.91 27.84
C LEU A 212 7.25 -9.38 27.25
N ASP A 213 6.33 -9.84 28.10
CA ASP A 213 4.92 -9.89 27.71
C ASP A 213 4.29 -8.49 27.90
N MET A 214 3.92 -7.86 26.79
CA MET A 214 3.43 -6.48 26.76
C MET A 214 1.97 -6.37 27.21
N SER A 215 1.26 -7.47 27.47
CA SER A 215 -0.11 -7.39 28.00
C SER A 215 -0.17 -6.96 29.48
N GLU A 216 0.92 -7.14 30.23
CA GLU A 216 0.99 -6.86 31.67
C GLU A 216 2.29 -6.13 32.03
N LEU A 217 2.41 -4.87 31.59
CA LEU A 217 3.55 -4.01 31.89
C LEU A 217 3.49 -3.42 33.30
N GLY A 218 4.64 -3.41 33.98
CA GLY A 218 4.82 -2.78 35.29
C GLY A 218 5.34 -1.33 35.18
N PRO A 219 5.34 -0.56 36.28
CA PRO A 219 5.83 0.83 36.30
C PRO A 219 7.30 0.98 35.87
N ALA A 220 8.12 -0.07 36.09
CA ALA A 220 9.52 -0.09 35.70
C ALA A 220 9.72 0.06 34.18
N PHE A 221 8.78 -0.43 33.36
CA PHE A 221 8.88 -0.28 31.89
C PHE A 221 8.89 1.19 31.47
N SER A 222 7.92 1.96 31.97
CA SER A 222 7.82 3.40 31.69
C SER A 222 9.01 4.16 32.26
N TYR A 223 9.47 3.79 33.46
CA TYR A 223 10.64 4.41 34.10
C TYR A 223 11.93 4.23 33.27
N HIS A 224 12.13 3.06 32.66
CA HIS A 224 13.31 2.77 31.82
C HIS A 224 13.08 3.03 30.32
N SER A 225 11.95 3.62 29.93
CA SER A 225 11.58 3.85 28.53
C SER A 225 12.61 4.65 27.72
N PHE A 226 13.35 5.55 28.37
CA PHE A 226 14.41 6.35 27.74
C PHE A 226 15.60 5.51 27.23
N LYS A 227 15.76 4.26 27.69
CA LYS A 227 16.87 3.38 27.30
C LYS A 227 16.44 2.00 26.80
N ASN A 228 15.14 1.75 26.72
CA ASN A 228 14.58 0.51 26.18
C ASN A 228 14.55 0.61 24.64
N CYS A 229 15.69 0.35 23.98
CA CYS A 229 15.76 0.35 22.53
C CYS A 229 15.10 -0.91 21.96
N PRO A 230 14.07 -0.81 21.10
CA PRO A 230 13.46 -1.97 20.47
C PRO A 230 14.50 -2.76 19.66
N LEU A 231 14.51 -4.08 19.78
CA LEU A 231 15.43 -4.94 19.02
C LEU A 231 15.24 -4.77 17.50
N ASP A 232 14.01 -4.48 17.07
CA ASP A 232 13.70 -4.22 15.66
C ASP A 232 14.36 -2.95 15.12
N ASP A 233 14.56 -1.93 15.96
CA ASP A 233 15.30 -0.73 15.57
C ASP A 233 16.80 -1.03 15.42
N VAL A 234 17.36 -1.93 16.23
CA VAL A 234 18.73 -2.42 16.05
C VAL A 234 18.88 -3.21 14.75
N ILE A 235 17.99 -4.18 14.50
CA ILE A 235 17.96 -4.99 13.27
C ILE A 235 17.88 -4.09 12.03
N LYS A 236 17.05 -3.05 12.12
CA LYS A 236 16.85 -2.09 11.03
C LYS A 236 18.12 -1.35 10.66
N VAL A 237 18.84 -0.80 11.64
CA VAL A 237 20.11 -0.11 11.40
C VAL A 237 21.17 -1.08 10.86
N LEU A 238 21.24 -2.31 11.38
CA LEU A 238 22.18 -3.32 10.85
C LEU A 238 21.86 -3.72 9.40
N ARG A 239 20.59 -3.77 8.99
CA ARG A 239 20.20 -3.98 7.59
C ARG A 239 20.70 -2.84 6.68
N GLU A 240 20.55 -1.60 7.12
CA GLU A 240 21.00 -0.41 6.39
C GLU A 240 22.53 -0.47 6.16
N GLU A 241 23.29 -0.82 7.21
CA GLU A 241 24.75 -0.96 7.14
C GLU A 241 25.20 -2.17 6.30
N ALA A 242 24.56 -3.32 6.47
CA ALA A 242 24.85 -4.53 5.70
C ALA A 242 24.61 -4.32 4.20
N ALA A 243 23.62 -3.50 3.83
CA ALA A 243 23.36 -3.13 2.45
C ALA A 243 24.41 -2.15 1.89
N SER A 244 25.09 -1.38 2.75
CA SER A 244 26.06 -0.36 2.35
C SER A 244 27.46 -0.94 2.11
N ASN A 245 27.84 -1.99 2.84
CA ASN A 245 29.12 -2.70 2.67
C ASN A 245 29.25 -3.51 1.36
N PHE A 246 28.21 -3.54 0.51
CA PHE A 246 28.23 -4.22 -0.79
C PHE A 246 28.76 -3.36 -1.94
N LEU A 247 29.04 -2.09 -1.69
CA LEU A 247 29.60 -1.18 -2.69
C LEU A 247 31.12 -1.10 -2.50
N PRO A 248 31.94 -1.20 -3.57
CA PRO A 248 33.34 -0.81 -3.46
C PRO A 248 33.38 0.64 -2.95
N ALA A 249 34.22 0.90 -1.95
CA ALA A 249 34.44 2.27 -1.48
C ALA A 249 34.70 3.16 -2.72
N PRO A 250 34.04 4.32 -2.85
CA PRO A 250 34.26 5.20 -3.98
C PRO A 250 35.77 5.45 -4.09
N VAL A 251 36.34 5.13 -5.26
CA VAL A 251 37.77 5.31 -5.54
C VAL A 251 38.11 6.75 -5.15
N LYS A 252 38.95 6.92 -4.12
CA LYS A 252 39.45 8.24 -3.76
C LYS A 252 40.10 8.79 -5.02
N THR A 253 39.63 9.94 -5.49
CA THR A 253 40.13 10.61 -6.70
C THR A 253 41.62 10.97 -6.62
N THR A 254 42.25 10.79 -5.45
CA THR A 254 43.69 10.91 -5.23
C THR A 254 44.50 9.71 -5.72
N ASP A 255 43.88 8.56 -5.98
CA ASP A 255 44.59 7.28 -6.17
C ASP A 255 44.61 6.80 -7.64
N LEU A 256 44.33 7.69 -8.61
CA LEU A 256 44.46 7.41 -10.05
C LEU A 256 45.63 8.22 -10.64
N PRO A 257 46.84 7.65 -10.76
CA PRO A 257 47.91 8.27 -11.52
C PRO A 257 47.61 8.14 -13.01
N GLY A 258 47.45 9.27 -13.72
CA GLY A 258 47.64 9.31 -15.18
C GLY A 258 46.46 9.74 -16.06
N LEU A 259 45.31 10.16 -15.52
CA LEU A 259 44.16 10.54 -16.37
C LEU A 259 43.94 12.05 -16.62
N MET A 260 44.76 12.94 -16.05
CA MET A 260 44.59 14.40 -16.21
C MET A 260 45.44 15.05 -17.32
N GLU A 261 46.28 14.32 -18.05
CA GLU A 261 47.23 14.94 -18.99
C GLU A 261 46.63 15.31 -20.36
N LYS A 262 45.38 14.94 -20.67
CA LYS A 262 44.77 15.20 -21.99
C LYS A 262 43.65 16.24 -22.05
N ALA A 263 43.34 16.93 -20.95
CA ALA A 263 42.30 17.97 -20.93
C ALA A 263 42.84 19.41 -20.78
N GLY A 264 44.13 19.64 -21.01
CA GLY A 264 44.77 20.95 -20.89
C GLY A 264 44.85 21.72 -22.21
N ALA A 265 43.75 22.28 -22.72
CA ALA A 265 43.83 23.34 -23.74
C ALA A 265 42.48 24.08 -23.99
N ARG A 266 41.89 24.73 -22.97
CA ARG A 266 41.06 25.95 -23.15
C ARG A 266 40.42 26.35 -21.82
N ARG A 267 41.03 27.30 -21.13
CA ARG A 267 40.33 28.38 -20.40
C ARG A 267 41.36 29.34 -19.81
N ARG A 268 41.54 30.48 -20.47
CA ARG A 268 42.03 31.72 -19.85
C ARG A 268 40.92 32.76 -19.90
N ARG A 269 40.80 33.49 -18.78
CA ARG A 269 40.11 34.78 -18.54
C ARG A 269 38.58 34.80 -18.46
N MET A 270 38.07 34.89 -17.23
CA MET A 270 37.34 36.04 -16.67
C MET A 270 37.19 35.88 -15.14
N SER A 271 37.93 36.68 -14.35
CA SER A 271 37.45 37.63 -13.31
C SER A 271 36.29 37.14 -12.43
N MET A 272 36.53 36.83 -11.15
CA MET A 272 36.42 37.77 -10.01
C MET A 272 35.08 38.52 -9.98
N ILE A 273 34.10 37.96 -9.26
CA ILE A 273 33.22 38.61 -8.26
C ILE A 273 32.49 37.45 -7.55
N GLY A 274 32.43 37.51 -6.22
CA GLY A 274 32.18 36.36 -5.35
C GLY A 274 30.73 35.98 -5.18
N GLU A 275 30.52 34.75 -4.70
CA GLU A 275 29.53 34.44 -3.67
C GLU A 275 29.75 33.02 -3.13
N THR A 276 29.63 32.92 -1.82
CA THR A 276 29.68 31.71 -1.01
C THR A 276 28.48 30.80 -1.28
N ARG A 277 28.70 29.52 -1.58
CA ARG A 277 28.19 28.39 -0.78
C ARG A 277 28.73 27.05 -1.26
N ALA A 278 29.21 26.29 -0.29
CA ALA A 278 29.69 24.93 -0.42
C ALA A 278 28.57 23.99 -0.88
N GLY A 279 28.81 23.27 -1.98
CA GLY A 279 28.06 22.09 -2.40
C GLY A 279 29.02 20.92 -2.48
N GLY A 280 29.44 20.40 -1.33
CA GLY A 280 30.16 19.14 -1.25
C GLY A 280 29.21 18.00 -1.62
N GLY A 281 29.55 17.25 -2.67
CA GLY A 281 28.86 16.01 -3.03
C GLY A 281 29.11 14.94 -1.97
N GLY A 282 28.37 15.01 -0.86
CA GLY A 282 28.34 13.98 0.16
C GLY A 282 27.53 12.78 -0.33
N ASN A 283 27.99 11.58 0.02
CA ASN A 283 27.25 10.33 -0.13
C ASN A 283 25.85 10.49 0.48
N PHE A 284 24.81 10.50 -0.36
CA PHE A 284 23.42 10.58 0.08
C PHE A 284 23.00 9.21 0.62
N PHE A 285 23.16 9.01 1.93
CA PHE A 285 22.56 7.89 2.64
C PHE A 285 21.09 8.24 2.92
N PHE A 286 20.16 7.48 2.34
CA PHE A 286 18.72 7.62 2.63
C PHE A 286 18.43 7.14 4.06
N ALA A 287 18.31 8.08 4.99
CA ALA A 287 17.80 7.84 6.34
C ALA A 287 16.35 8.36 6.39
N GLY A 288 15.37 7.48 6.18
CA GLY A 288 13.95 7.85 6.21
C GLY A 288 13.51 8.43 7.56
N THR A 289 12.52 9.31 7.53
CA THR A 289 12.07 10.12 8.69
C THR A 289 11.44 9.31 9.81
N ASP A 290 10.85 8.14 9.50
CA ASP A 290 10.23 7.25 10.50
C ASP A 290 10.90 5.86 10.54
N GLY A 291 12.10 5.78 9.96
CA GLY A 291 12.86 4.55 9.96
C GLY A 291 12.46 3.55 8.88
N ALA A 292 12.01 3.99 7.72
CA ALA A 292 12.00 3.11 6.56
C ALA A 292 13.42 2.76 6.09
N THR A 293 13.59 1.52 5.63
CA THR A 293 14.85 0.99 5.06
C THR A 293 15.00 1.25 3.57
N SER A 294 13.99 1.89 2.94
CA SER A 294 13.90 2.17 1.51
C SER A 294 12.85 3.25 1.26
N VAL A 295 12.93 3.93 0.12
CA VAL A 295 11.89 4.82 -0.41
C VAL A 295 10.55 4.08 -0.46
N LYS A 296 10.57 2.81 -0.88
CA LYS A 296 9.37 1.96 -0.89
C LYS A 296 8.73 1.82 0.49
N ALA A 297 9.53 1.49 1.51
CA ALA A 297 9.03 1.29 2.87
C ALA A 297 8.53 2.60 3.50
N GLU A 298 9.15 3.74 3.20
CA GLU A 298 8.74 5.05 3.74
C GLU A 298 7.37 5.45 3.18
N ILE A 299 7.17 5.25 1.88
CA ILE A 299 5.88 5.50 1.23
C ILE A 299 4.80 4.62 1.85
N VAL A 300 5.05 3.32 2.08
CA VAL A 300 4.05 2.43 2.71
C VAL A 300 3.75 2.85 4.14
N GLY A 301 4.78 3.19 4.93
CA GLY A 301 4.63 3.56 6.34
C GLY A 301 3.80 4.84 6.52
N ARG A 302 4.02 5.85 5.66
CA ARG A 302 3.36 7.16 5.77
C ARG A 302 2.11 7.29 4.91
N LEU A 303 1.99 6.52 3.83
CA LEU A 303 0.84 6.48 2.93
C LEU A 303 0.35 5.04 2.77
N PRO A 304 -0.30 4.45 3.79
CA PRO A 304 -0.77 3.07 3.75
C PRO A 304 -1.87 2.81 2.70
N ILE A 305 -2.47 3.88 2.16
CA ILE A 305 -3.52 3.83 1.15
C ILE A 305 -3.13 4.79 0.02
N ILE A 306 -3.06 4.28 -1.21
CA ILE A 306 -2.83 5.07 -2.42
C ILE A 306 -3.86 4.63 -3.47
N LYS A 307 -5.07 5.22 -3.40
CA LYS A 307 -6.18 4.88 -4.30
C LYS A 307 -6.92 6.08 -4.90
N ASP A 308 -6.54 7.30 -4.53
CA ASP A 308 -7.20 8.53 -4.97
C ASP A 308 -6.20 9.64 -5.31
N ALA A 309 -6.71 10.77 -5.82
CA ALA A 309 -5.86 11.87 -6.27
C ALA A 309 -5.10 12.54 -5.12
N ALA A 310 -5.65 12.55 -3.91
CA ALA A 310 -5.01 13.17 -2.75
C ALA A 310 -3.81 12.33 -2.30
N SER A 311 -4.01 11.03 -2.10
CA SER A 311 -2.98 10.07 -1.72
C SER A 311 -1.90 9.92 -2.79
N PHE A 312 -2.26 9.88 -4.09
CA PHE A 312 -1.28 9.84 -5.17
C PHE A 312 -0.43 11.10 -5.26
N ARG A 313 -1.05 12.30 -5.12
CA ARG A 313 -0.32 13.57 -5.06
C ARG A 313 0.60 13.65 -3.84
N ALA A 314 0.14 13.17 -2.69
CA ALA A 314 0.96 13.10 -1.48
C ALA A 314 2.18 12.18 -1.68
N ALA A 315 2.02 11.04 -2.34
CA ALA A 315 3.12 10.14 -2.65
C ALA A 315 4.15 10.77 -3.59
N ARG A 316 3.70 11.46 -4.64
CA ARG A 316 4.59 12.18 -5.56
C ARG A 316 5.35 13.30 -4.86
N ARG A 317 4.64 14.13 -4.08
CA ARG A 317 5.24 15.20 -3.28
C ARG A 317 6.29 14.66 -2.32
N MET A 318 5.95 13.61 -1.58
CA MET A 318 6.87 12.96 -0.64
C MET A 318 8.12 12.47 -1.38
N LEU A 319 7.96 11.77 -2.52
CA LEU A 319 9.10 11.34 -3.33
C LEU A 319 9.99 12.52 -3.73
N THR A 320 9.41 13.61 -4.25
CA THR A 320 10.17 14.75 -4.80
C THR A 320 10.78 15.67 -3.74
N GLU A 321 10.06 15.94 -2.66
CA GLU A 321 10.43 16.96 -1.67
C GLU A 321 11.16 16.35 -0.47
N GLU A 322 10.86 15.11 -0.10
CA GLU A 322 11.32 14.52 1.16
C GLU A 322 12.28 13.34 0.94
N LEU A 323 12.09 12.54 -0.13
CA LEU A 323 12.84 11.29 -0.33
C LEU A 323 13.96 11.40 -1.39
N GLY A 324 14.35 12.63 -1.74
CA GLY A 324 15.46 12.90 -2.68
C GLY A 324 15.13 12.65 -4.16
N GLY A 325 13.87 12.39 -4.49
CA GLY A 325 13.35 12.36 -5.85
C GLY A 325 13.81 11.17 -6.70
N MET A 326 13.83 11.39 -8.01
CA MET A 326 14.19 10.38 -9.01
C MET A 326 15.61 9.80 -8.85
N PRO A 327 16.64 10.57 -8.44
CA PRO A 327 17.98 10.01 -8.18
C PRO A 327 17.97 8.91 -7.11
N THR A 328 17.38 9.18 -5.94
CA THR A 328 17.30 8.19 -4.83
C THR A 328 16.51 6.96 -5.26
N LEU A 329 15.38 7.17 -5.96
CA LEU A 329 14.56 6.07 -6.46
C LEU A 329 15.30 5.19 -7.46
N LYS A 330 16.06 5.79 -8.39
CA LYS A 330 16.89 5.05 -9.35
C LYS A 330 17.95 4.23 -8.63
N GLU A 331 18.63 4.85 -7.65
CA GLU A 331 19.67 4.19 -6.87
C GLU A 331 19.12 2.99 -6.11
N GLU A 332 17.97 3.11 -5.46
CA GLU A 332 17.30 1.99 -4.78
C GLU A 332 17.02 0.82 -5.73
N LEU A 333 16.48 1.11 -6.91
CA LEU A 333 16.17 0.09 -7.92
C LEU A 333 17.43 -0.56 -8.50
N MET A 334 18.50 0.22 -8.72
CA MET A 334 19.82 -0.29 -9.12
C MET A 334 20.43 -1.19 -8.05
N ARG A 335 20.46 -0.75 -6.79
CA ARG A 335 20.98 -1.53 -5.65
C ARG A 335 20.20 -2.82 -5.44
N SER A 336 18.90 -2.81 -5.74
CA SER A 336 18.02 -3.97 -5.67
C SER A 336 18.12 -4.88 -6.91
N GLY A 337 18.96 -4.54 -7.90
CA GLY A 337 19.18 -5.33 -9.11
C GLY A 337 18.07 -5.26 -10.16
N PHE A 338 17.11 -4.33 -10.02
CA PHE A 338 16.02 -4.15 -10.99
C PHE A 338 16.42 -3.32 -12.20
N ILE A 339 17.48 -2.52 -12.12
CA ILE A 339 18.00 -1.70 -13.22
C ILE A 339 19.41 -2.19 -13.57
N ASP A 340 19.65 -2.39 -14.86
CA ASP A 340 21.00 -2.58 -15.39
C ASP A 340 21.73 -1.21 -15.39
N PRO A 341 22.84 -1.08 -14.65
CA PRO A 341 23.54 0.19 -14.51
C PRO A 341 24.14 0.70 -15.83
N VAL A 342 24.40 -0.19 -16.80
CA VAL A 342 25.03 0.16 -18.08
C VAL A 342 23.98 0.69 -19.06
N THR A 343 22.86 -0.02 -19.20
CA THR A 343 21.83 0.32 -20.18
C THR A 343 20.77 1.28 -19.64
N GLY A 344 20.59 1.35 -18.32
CA GLY A 344 19.48 2.07 -17.70
C GLY A 344 18.12 1.40 -17.89
N ASN A 345 18.10 0.16 -18.39
CA ASN A 345 16.87 -0.60 -18.59
C ASN A 345 16.56 -1.49 -17.38
N LEU A 346 15.30 -1.91 -17.27
CA LEU A 346 14.92 -2.94 -16.32
C LEU A 346 15.59 -4.27 -16.65
N THR A 347 16.10 -4.95 -15.62
CA THR A 347 16.73 -6.26 -15.78
C THR A 347 15.68 -7.31 -16.13
N THR A 348 16.02 -8.18 -17.08
CA THR A 348 15.19 -9.32 -17.52
C THR A 348 15.71 -10.65 -16.95
N GLY A 349 16.59 -10.60 -15.94
CA GLY A 349 17.13 -11.78 -15.25
C GLY A 349 16.07 -12.52 -14.42
N THR A 350 16.51 -13.55 -13.70
CA THR A 350 15.68 -14.30 -12.75
C THR A 350 15.90 -13.86 -11.29
N ARG A 351 16.87 -12.97 -11.05
CA ARG A 351 17.26 -12.48 -9.73
C ARG A 351 17.62 -10.99 -9.80
N PRO A 352 16.73 -10.07 -9.38
CA PRO A 352 15.35 -10.33 -8.96
C PRO A 352 14.47 -10.81 -10.13
N PHE A 353 13.41 -11.57 -9.83
CA PHE A 353 12.46 -12.03 -10.84
C PHE A 353 11.46 -10.92 -11.19
N ASN A 354 11.40 -10.53 -12.46
CA ASN A 354 10.53 -9.46 -12.94
C ASN A 354 9.72 -9.93 -14.16
N VAL A 355 8.53 -10.49 -13.93
CA VAL A 355 7.71 -11.10 -14.97
C VAL A 355 7.38 -10.13 -16.12
N PHE A 356 7.02 -8.88 -15.80
CA PHE A 356 6.62 -7.90 -16.81
C PHE A 356 7.80 -7.45 -17.66
N ALA A 357 8.96 -7.17 -17.05
CA ALA A 357 10.16 -6.81 -17.81
C ALA A 357 10.63 -7.96 -18.71
N ARG A 358 10.51 -9.21 -18.24
CA ARG A 358 10.86 -10.40 -19.02
C ARG A 358 9.95 -10.61 -20.23
N ILE A 359 8.64 -10.42 -20.05
CA ILE A 359 7.65 -10.49 -21.13
C ILE A 359 7.88 -9.35 -22.13
N ALA A 360 7.99 -8.11 -21.65
CA ALA A 360 8.25 -6.93 -22.48
C ALA A 360 9.56 -7.04 -23.28
N GLY A 361 10.61 -7.60 -22.67
CA GLY A 361 11.90 -7.86 -23.33
C GLY A 361 11.92 -9.10 -24.24
N GLY A 362 10.81 -9.83 -24.38
CA GLY A 362 10.72 -11.01 -25.24
C GLY A 362 11.49 -12.24 -24.76
N VAL A 363 11.96 -12.26 -23.50
CA VAL A 363 12.70 -13.40 -22.92
C VAL A 363 11.78 -14.38 -22.17
N MET A 364 10.48 -14.11 -22.13
CA MET A 364 9.46 -14.93 -21.52
C MET A 364 8.14 -14.77 -22.29
N SER A 365 7.45 -15.89 -22.52
CA SER A 365 6.11 -15.93 -23.10
C SER A 365 5.15 -16.65 -22.16
N GLN A 366 3.85 -16.44 -22.35
CA GLN A 366 2.78 -17.14 -21.62
C GLN A 366 1.88 -17.90 -22.62
N PRO A 367 1.23 -19.00 -22.20
CA PRO A 367 0.27 -19.70 -23.05
C PRO A 367 -0.82 -18.76 -23.57
N GLY A 368 -1.06 -18.77 -24.88
CA GLY A 368 -2.10 -17.94 -25.51
C GLY A 368 -1.75 -16.45 -25.68
N MET A 369 -0.56 -16.02 -25.26
CA MET A 369 -0.13 -14.62 -25.33
C MET A 369 -0.19 -14.03 -26.74
N ASP A 370 0.23 -14.78 -27.77
CA ASP A 370 0.22 -14.30 -29.16
C ASP A 370 -1.20 -13.90 -29.60
N LYS A 371 -2.20 -14.71 -29.25
CA LYS A 371 -3.61 -14.44 -29.54
C LYS A 371 -4.15 -13.27 -28.73
N GLU A 372 -3.78 -13.16 -27.45
CA GLU A 372 -4.18 -12.00 -26.64
C GLU A 372 -3.56 -10.71 -27.18
N GLN A 373 -2.34 -10.79 -27.70
CA GLN A 373 -1.63 -9.66 -28.27
C GLN A 373 -2.31 -9.12 -29.54
N GLU A 374 -2.90 -9.97 -30.38
CA GLU A 374 -3.67 -9.56 -31.56
C GLU A 374 -4.85 -8.61 -31.20
N TYR A 375 -5.44 -8.76 -30.01
CA TYR A 375 -6.55 -7.90 -29.57
C TYR A 375 -6.14 -6.44 -29.33
N LEU A 376 -4.85 -6.16 -29.13
CA LEU A 376 -4.35 -4.78 -29.04
C LEU A 376 -4.40 -4.05 -30.39
N GLY A 377 -4.47 -4.77 -31.53
CA GLY A 377 -4.43 -4.16 -32.86
C GLY A 377 -3.13 -3.37 -33.07
N GLU A 378 -3.25 -2.10 -33.50
CA GLU A 378 -2.09 -1.22 -33.75
C GLU A 378 -1.24 -0.92 -32.50
N PHE A 379 -1.77 -1.14 -31.29
CA PHE A 379 -1.05 -0.87 -30.05
C PHE A 379 -0.01 -1.95 -29.69
N GLN A 380 -0.02 -3.09 -30.39
CA GLN A 380 0.83 -4.25 -30.06
C GLN A 380 2.34 -3.98 -30.19
N ASP A 381 2.73 -2.97 -30.95
CA ASP A 381 4.12 -2.57 -31.18
C ASP A 381 4.72 -1.80 -30.00
N HIS A 382 3.85 -1.23 -29.14
CA HIS A 382 4.27 -0.41 -28.00
C HIS A 382 3.99 -1.07 -26.65
N PHE A 383 2.96 -1.92 -26.60
CA PHE A 383 2.50 -2.56 -25.38
C PHE A 383 2.45 -4.07 -25.52
N ILE A 384 2.41 -4.76 -24.40
CA ILE A 384 2.25 -6.21 -24.34
C ILE A 384 1.25 -6.57 -23.25
N ILE A 385 0.40 -7.55 -23.54
CA ILE A 385 -0.53 -8.14 -22.58
C ILE A 385 0.16 -9.29 -21.85
N ALA A 386 0.01 -9.30 -20.53
CA ALA A 386 0.36 -10.43 -19.69
C ALA A 386 -0.88 -10.93 -18.94
N SER A 387 -0.93 -12.24 -18.71
CA SER A 387 -1.93 -12.91 -17.88
C SER A 387 -1.40 -13.16 -16.48
N ASN A 388 -2.31 -13.43 -15.53
CA ASN A 388 -1.91 -14.00 -14.25
C ASN A 388 -1.53 -15.49 -14.43
N LEU A 389 -1.12 -16.14 -13.35
CA LEU A 389 -1.00 -17.60 -13.34
C LEU A 389 -2.39 -18.23 -13.58
N PRO A 390 -2.49 -19.32 -14.37
CA PRO A 390 -3.78 -19.98 -14.65
C PRO A 390 -4.57 -20.32 -13.38
N ALA A 391 -3.90 -20.84 -12.35
CA ALA A 391 -4.54 -21.14 -11.07
C ALA A 391 -5.13 -19.90 -10.37
N ASN A 392 -4.52 -18.73 -10.52
CA ASN A 392 -5.04 -17.48 -9.96
C ASN A 392 -6.28 -17.00 -10.74
N ASP A 393 -6.31 -17.19 -12.06
CA ASP A 393 -7.47 -16.90 -12.90
C ASP A 393 -8.63 -17.85 -12.61
N GLU A 394 -8.36 -19.14 -12.37
CA GLU A 394 -9.38 -20.15 -12.04
C GLU A 394 -10.09 -19.89 -10.71
N HIS A 395 -9.38 -19.30 -9.73
CA HIS A 395 -9.89 -19.04 -8.38
C HIS A 395 -10.28 -17.56 -8.15
N TRP A 396 -10.54 -16.81 -9.21
CA TRP A 396 -10.84 -15.37 -9.13
C TRP A 396 -12.00 -15.04 -8.17
N ASP A 397 -13.01 -15.90 -8.07
CA ASP A 397 -14.20 -15.76 -7.23
C ASP A 397 -14.10 -16.45 -5.86
N SER A 398 -12.95 -17.07 -5.56
CA SER A 398 -12.75 -17.81 -4.31
C SER A 398 -12.69 -16.88 -3.10
N GLU A 399 -13.51 -17.18 -2.09
CA GLU A 399 -13.49 -16.52 -0.77
C GLU A 399 -12.49 -17.16 0.22
N ASP A 400 -11.87 -18.29 -0.15
CA ASP A 400 -10.91 -18.97 0.71
C ASP A 400 -9.68 -18.10 0.99
N LYS A 401 -9.27 -18.03 2.26
CA LYS A 401 -8.14 -17.22 2.73
C LYS A 401 -6.81 -17.53 2.02
N GLU A 402 -6.66 -18.73 1.46
CA GLU A 402 -5.47 -19.09 0.69
C GLU A 402 -5.37 -18.33 -0.64
N TRP A 403 -6.52 -18.03 -1.26
CA TRP A 403 -6.65 -17.42 -2.58
C TRP A 403 -6.88 -15.91 -2.51
N VAL A 404 -7.53 -15.39 -1.47
CA VAL A 404 -7.71 -13.95 -1.29
C VAL A 404 -6.34 -13.26 -1.20
N GLY A 405 -6.06 -12.38 -2.17
CA GLY A 405 -4.75 -11.72 -2.31
C GLY A 405 -3.78 -12.44 -3.25
N LYS A 406 -4.06 -13.65 -3.73
CA LYS A 406 -3.27 -14.32 -4.77
C LYS A 406 -4.03 -14.42 -6.09
N ALA A 407 -5.32 -14.76 -6.00
CA ALA A 407 -6.19 -14.92 -7.15
C ALA A 407 -6.35 -13.62 -7.95
N SER A 408 -6.83 -13.75 -9.17
CA SER A 408 -7.16 -12.61 -10.03
C SER A 408 -8.27 -11.76 -9.40
N MET A 409 -8.22 -10.45 -9.62
CA MET A 409 -9.16 -9.50 -9.01
C MET A 409 -10.56 -9.53 -9.65
N SER A 410 -10.68 -10.13 -10.82
CA SER A 410 -11.92 -10.32 -11.57
C SER A 410 -11.79 -11.53 -12.47
N LYS A 411 -12.93 -12.07 -12.95
CA LYS A 411 -12.96 -13.21 -13.88
C LYS A 411 -12.10 -13.00 -15.10
N ARG A 412 -12.07 -11.75 -15.59
CA ARG A 412 -11.12 -11.31 -16.62
C ARG A 412 -10.23 -10.27 -16.00
N HIS A 413 -8.99 -10.65 -15.77
CA HIS A 413 -7.95 -9.80 -15.22
C HIS A 413 -6.71 -9.97 -16.09
N ARG A 414 -6.26 -8.87 -16.71
CA ARG A 414 -5.04 -8.82 -17.51
C ARG A 414 -4.16 -7.67 -17.09
N PHE A 415 -2.90 -7.71 -17.50
CA PHE A 415 -1.93 -6.68 -17.26
C PHE A 415 -1.44 -6.12 -18.59
N LEU A 416 -1.48 -4.80 -18.74
CA LEU A 416 -0.85 -4.11 -19.86
C LEU A 416 0.47 -3.49 -19.39
N THR A 417 1.55 -3.76 -20.09
CA THR A 417 2.87 -3.13 -19.84
C THR A 417 3.48 -2.59 -21.12
N VAL A 418 4.53 -1.79 -21.00
CA VAL A 418 5.25 -1.16 -22.11
C VAL A 418 6.41 -2.04 -22.58
N ARG A 419 6.70 -2.04 -23.88
CA ARG A 419 7.90 -2.70 -24.43
C ARG A 419 9.19 -1.91 -24.17
N ASP A 420 9.08 -0.60 -23.96
CA ASP A 420 10.20 0.26 -23.56
C ASP A 420 10.62 -0.06 -22.11
N LEU A 421 11.75 -0.76 -21.97
CA LEU A 421 12.29 -1.17 -20.67
C LEU A 421 13.04 -0.05 -19.94
N HIS A 422 13.11 1.17 -20.46
CA HIS A 422 13.83 2.24 -19.78
C HIS A 422 13.25 2.49 -18.37
N TRP A 423 14.13 2.54 -17.36
CA TRP A 423 13.73 2.51 -15.96
C TRP A 423 12.73 3.60 -15.55
N GLN A 424 12.73 4.76 -16.22
CA GLN A 424 11.81 5.86 -15.90
C GLN A 424 10.33 5.44 -16.00
N TRP A 425 10.04 4.38 -16.75
CA TRP A 425 8.71 3.84 -16.94
C TRP A 425 8.32 2.76 -15.95
N PHE A 426 9.20 2.36 -15.03
CA PHE A 426 8.96 1.19 -14.16
C PHE A 426 7.73 1.30 -13.25
N ASN A 427 7.28 2.52 -12.90
CA ASN A 427 6.08 2.75 -12.11
C ASN A 427 5.56 4.18 -12.29
N VAL A 428 4.23 4.33 -12.30
CA VAL A 428 3.54 5.62 -12.48
C VAL A 428 3.90 6.69 -11.44
N LEU A 429 4.41 6.31 -10.26
CA LEU A 429 4.89 7.29 -9.28
C LEU A 429 6.00 8.18 -9.84
N GLY A 430 6.89 7.62 -10.66
CA GLY A 430 8.04 8.34 -11.24
C GLY A 430 7.74 9.07 -12.55
N PHE A 431 6.53 8.90 -13.11
CA PHE A 431 6.21 9.39 -14.45
C PHE A 431 6.33 10.92 -14.53
N GLY A 432 7.10 11.39 -15.51
CA GLY A 432 7.33 12.81 -15.77
C GLY A 432 8.20 13.55 -14.76
N LEU A 433 8.73 12.88 -13.72
CA LEU A 433 9.59 13.53 -12.71
C LEU A 433 11.06 13.64 -13.13
N LEU A 434 11.51 12.85 -14.11
CA LEU A 434 12.86 12.99 -14.65
C LEU A 434 12.86 14.11 -15.71
N PRO A 435 13.66 15.18 -15.54
CA PRO A 435 13.71 16.28 -16.51
C PRO A 435 14.22 15.82 -17.87
N GLU A 436 13.71 16.42 -18.95
CA GLU A 436 14.16 16.13 -20.33
C GLU A 436 15.66 16.40 -20.52
N THR A 437 16.19 17.43 -19.85
CA THR A 437 17.61 17.76 -19.84
C THR A 437 18.51 16.66 -19.25
N LYS A 438 17.92 15.72 -18.51
CA LYS A 438 18.59 14.54 -17.95
C LYS A 438 18.16 13.24 -18.65
N GLY A 439 17.66 13.34 -19.89
CA GLY A 439 17.17 12.22 -20.67
C GLY A 439 15.79 11.69 -20.24
N GLY A 440 15.07 12.46 -19.43
CA GLY A 440 13.72 12.12 -18.99
C GLY A 440 12.65 12.39 -20.04
N ALA A 441 11.48 11.80 -19.85
CA ALA A 441 10.34 12.03 -20.72
C ALA A 441 9.58 13.33 -20.44
N GLY A 442 9.72 13.91 -19.24
CA GLY A 442 8.89 15.04 -18.81
C GLY A 442 7.41 14.70 -18.64
N LEU A 443 6.63 15.65 -18.11
CA LEU A 443 5.20 15.44 -17.82
C LEU A 443 4.36 15.25 -19.08
N GLY A 444 4.61 16.03 -20.14
CA GLY A 444 3.81 15.97 -21.38
C GLY A 444 3.84 14.58 -22.03
N ARG A 445 5.03 14.00 -22.23
CA ARG A 445 5.16 12.65 -22.80
C ARG A 445 4.62 11.57 -21.87
N ALA A 446 4.77 11.73 -20.56
CA ALA A 446 4.21 10.79 -19.60
C ALA A 446 2.67 10.77 -19.62
N ILE A 447 2.03 11.94 -19.72
CA ILE A 447 0.58 12.09 -19.88
C ILE A 447 0.13 11.41 -21.17
N ALA A 448 0.79 11.72 -22.29
CA ALA A 448 0.46 11.13 -23.59
C ALA A 448 0.60 9.59 -23.57
N LEU A 449 1.65 9.06 -22.93
CA LEU A 449 1.82 7.62 -22.78
C LEU A 449 0.65 6.98 -22.00
N ILE A 450 0.21 7.58 -20.90
CA ILE A 450 -0.91 7.04 -20.11
C ILE A 450 -2.22 7.10 -20.89
N GLU A 451 -2.46 8.17 -21.66
CA GLU A 451 -3.64 8.27 -22.53
C GLU A 451 -3.65 7.18 -23.61
N VAL A 452 -2.49 6.91 -24.22
CA VAL A 452 -2.34 5.83 -25.21
C VAL A 452 -2.50 4.47 -24.53
N MET A 453 -1.94 4.26 -23.33
CA MET A 453 -2.16 3.03 -22.55
C MET A 453 -3.63 2.80 -22.22
N LYS A 454 -4.37 3.87 -21.87
CA LYS A 454 -5.81 3.80 -21.65
C LYS A 454 -6.53 3.34 -22.91
N ALA A 455 -6.24 3.97 -24.05
CA ALA A 455 -6.82 3.60 -25.34
C ALA A 455 -6.51 2.14 -25.72
N ALA A 456 -5.26 1.70 -25.53
CA ALA A 456 -4.83 0.33 -25.77
C ALA A 456 -5.55 -0.69 -24.88
N ALA A 457 -5.70 -0.40 -23.58
CA ALA A 457 -6.41 -1.28 -22.65
C ALA A 457 -7.90 -1.42 -22.98
N ILE A 458 -8.57 -0.32 -23.35
CA ILE A 458 -9.97 -0.34 -23.76
C ILE A 458 -10.12 -1.08 -25.10
N ARG A 459 -9.23 -0.85 -26.07
CA ARG A 459 -9.23 -1.58 -27.35
C ARG A 459 -9.07 -3.07 -27.13
N TYR A 460 -8.14 -3.48 -26.28
CA TYR A 460 -7.94 -4.87 -25.90
C TYR A 460 -9.23 -5.50 -25.38
N ALA A 461 -9.87 -4.88 -24.38
CA ALA A 461 -11.09 -5.40 -23.79
C ALA A 461 -12.25 -5.47 -24.81
N GLN A 462 -12.39 -4.48 -25.70
CA GLN A 462 -13.42 -4.46 -26.74
C GLN A 462 -13.23 -5.57 -27.78
N ASN A 463 -11.98 -5.87 -28.15
CA ASN A 463 -11.66 -6.87 -29.16
C ASN A 463 -11.60 -8.29 -28.58
N CYS A 464 -11.26 -8.43 -27.30
CA CYS A 464 -11.17 -9.72 -26.63
C CYS A 464 -12.58 -10.25 -26.29
N PRO A 465 -12.98 -11.42 -26.81
CA PRO A 465 -14.31 -11.96 -26.54
C PRO A 465 -14.60 -12.14 -25.05
N GLY A 466 -15.84 -11.83 -24.68
CA GLY A 466 -16.40 -12.08 -23.35
C GLY A 466 -16.27 -10.94 -22.35
N TRP A 467 -15.41 -9.95 -22.57
CA TRP A 467 -15.33 -8.78 -21.69
C TRP A 467 -16.65 -7.99 -21.68
N SER A 468 -17.05 -7.48 -20.51
CA SER A 468 -18.15 -6.54 -20.40
C SER A 468 -17.76 -5.13 -20.88
N ASP A 469 -18.75 -4.25 -21.00
CA ASP A 469 -18.56 -2.82 -21.25
C ASP A 469 -18.02 -2.06 -20.03
N ARG A 470 -17.97 -2.69 -18.86
CA ARG A 470 -17.49 -2.08 -17.61
C ARG A 470 -16.05 -2.48 -17.35
N VAL A 471 -15.11 -1.76 -17.97
CA VAL A 471 -13.67 -1.99 -17.80
C VAL A 471 -13.08 -1.05 -16.74
N GLY A 472 -12.41 -1.63 -15.75
CA GLY A 472 -11.66 -0.91 -14.72
C GLY A 472 -10.16 -0.96 -15.00
N LEU A 473 -9.49 0.18 -14.82
CA LEU A 473 -8.07 0.37 -15.11
C LEU A 473 -7.35 0.90 -13.88
N PHE A 474 -6.43 0.11 -13.30
CA PHE A 474 -5.79 0.43 -12.03
C PHE A 474 -4.28 0.22 -12.06
N TYR A 475 -3.54 1.11 -11.39
CA TYR A 475 -2.15 0.92 -11.06
C TYR A 475 -1.99 0.56 -9.59
N HIS A 476 -1.05 -0.34 -9.30
CA HIS A 476 -0.46 -0.41 -7.96
C HIS A 476 0.77 0.50 -7.94
N VAL A 477 0.65 1.62 -7.22
CA VAL A 477 1.69 2.66 -7.16
C VAL A 477 2.90 2.15 -6.35
N PHE A 478 4.10 2.59 -6.71
CA PHE A 478 5.33 2.24 -5.98
C PHE A 478 5.19 2.53 -4.49
N GLY A 479 5.64 1.60 -3.66
CA GLY A 479 5.20 1.46 -2.27
C GLY A 479 4.36 0.20 -2.13
N HIS A 480 3.25 0.11 -2.88
CA HIS A 480 2.24 -0.94 -2.76
C HIS A 480 2.25 -1.98 -3.89
N ASN A 481 3.06 -1.78 -4.92
CA ASN A 481 3.24 -2.71 -6.04
C ASN A 481 3.94 -4.01 -5.62
N SER A 482 3.50 -5.15 -6.15
CA SER A 482 4.14 -6.46 -5.89
C SER A 482 5.37 -6.70 -6.77
N VAL A 483 5.41 -6.13 -7.97
CA VAL A 483 6.52 -6.26 -8.93
C VAL A 483 7.02 -4.88 -9.34
N ASN A 484 8.34 -4.66 -9.30
CA ASN A 484 8.98 -3.39 -9.69
C ASN A 484 9.14 -3.28 -11.22
N SER A 485 8.01 -3.25 -11.91
CA SER A 485 7.89 -2.97 -13.35
C SER A 485 6.48 -2.45 -13.61
N LEU A 486 6.29 -1.74 -14.72
CA LEU A 486 5.00 -1.17 -15.06
C LEU A 486 3.99 -2.28 -15.32
N HIS A 487 2.81 -2.16 -14.73
CA HIS A 487 1.67 -3.00 -15.10
C HIS A 487 0.40 -2.24 -14.77
N LEU A 488 -0.41 -2.01 -15.79
CA LEU A 488 -1.78 -1.52 -15.66
C LEU A 488 -2.69 -2.75 -15.54
N HIS A 489 -3.41 -2.85 -14.44
CA HIS A 489 -4.44 -3.87 -14.26
C HIS A 489 -5.66 -3.50 -15.08
N ILE A 490 -6.06 -4.38 -15.99
CA ILE A 490 -7.31 -4.33 -16.75
C ILE A 490 -8.27 -5.33 -16.13
N LEU A 491 -9.38 -4.85 -15.59
CA LEU A 491 -10.36 -5.65 -14.85
C LEU A 491 -11.73 -5.54 -15.50
N ASP A 492 -12.44 -6.66 -15.59
CA ASP A 492 -13.87 -6.68 -15.89
C ASP A 492 -14.66 -6.41 -14.60
N MET A 493 -15.19 -5.18 -14.49
CA MET A 493 -15.88 -4.70 -13.30
C MET A 493 -17.27 -5.33 -13.12
N ALA A 494 -17.76 -6.08 -14.12
CA ALA A 494 -19.00 -6.82 -13.98
C ALA A 494 -18.85 -8.13 -13.19
N GLU A 495 -17.62 -8.66 -13.11
CA GLU A 495 -17.32 -9.95 -12.50
C GLU A 495 -16.09 -9.79 -11.59
N LEU A 496 -16.22 -8.95 -10.56
CA LEU A 496 -15.18 -8.73 -9.53
C LEU A 496 -15.15 -9.87 -8.52
N GLY A 497 -13.95 -10.27 -8.13
CA GLY A 497 -13.70 -11.28 -7.11
C GLY A 497 -13.27 -10.70 -5.76
N PRO A 498 -13.20 -11.52 -4.69
CA PRO A 498 -12.79 -11.08 -3.35
C PRO A 498 -11.42 -10.39 -3.29
N THR A 499 -10.48 -10.79 -4.15
CA THR A 499 -9.13 -10.18 -4.19
C THR A 499 -9.14 -8.71 -4.62
N PHE A 500 -10.14 -8.26 -5.40
CA PHE A 500 -10.28 -6.84 -5.72
C PHE A 500 -10.46 -6.00 -4.45
N TRP A 501 -11.37 -6.41 -3.58
CA TRP A 501 -11.69 -5.73 -2.33
C TRP A 501 -10.54 -5.83 -1.33
N HIS A 502 -9.87 -6.98 -1.28
CA HIS A 502 -8.64 -7.14 -0.50
C HIS A 502 -7.55 -6.12 -0.88
N TYR A 503 -7.47 -5.75 -2.17
CA TYR A 503 -6.50 -4.79 -2.69
C TYR A 503 -7.04 -3.39 -2.94
N GLU A 504 -8.26 -3.08 -2.49
CA GLU A 504 -8.89 -1.78 -2.74
C GLU A 504 -8.02 -0.60 -2.28
N TYR A 505 -7.30 -0.77 -1.16
CA TYR A 505 -6.42 0.26 -0.59
C TYR A 505 -5.26 0.70 -1.51
N LYS A 506 -4.90 -0.11 -2.51
CA LYS A 506 -3.82 0.16 -3.46
C LYS A 506 -4.24 0.12 -4.93
N ASN A 507 -5.53 -0.05 -5.20
CA ASN A 507 -6.10 0.01 -6.56
C ASN A 507 -6.26 1.49 -6.96
N CYS A 508 -5.18 2.14 -7.42
CA CYS A 508 -5.20 3.53 -7.85
C CYS A 508 -5.73 3.64 -9.29
N PRO A 509 -6.89 4.28 -9.55
CA PRO A 509 -7.44 4.38 -10.90
C PRO A 509 -6.50 5.11 -11.86
N LEU A 510 -6.43 4.66 -13.12
CA LEU A 510 -5.64 5.33 -14.16
C LEU A 510 -6.03 6.81 -14.32
N ASP A 511 -7.33 7.11 -14.27
CA ASP A 511 -7.84 8.47 -14.44
C ASP A 511 -7.46 9.40 -13.28
N VAL A 512 -7.26 8.83 -12.08
CA VAL A 512 -6.71 9.56 -10.93
C VAL A 512 -5.26 9.96 -11.20
N VAL A 513 -4.43 9.03 -11.69
CA VAL A 513 -3.04 9.31 -12.06
C VAL A 513 -2.99 10.38 -13.15
N LEU A 514 -3.79 10.22 -14.21
CA LEU A 514 -3.83 11.15 -15.33
C LEU A 514 -4.25 12.56 -14.90
N LYS A 515 -5.25 12.67 -14.01
CA LYS A 515 -5.69 13.94 -13.43
C LYS A 515 -4.55 14.66 -12.71
N VAL A 516 -3.85 13.98 -11.80
CA VAL A 516 -2.77 14.60 -11.01
C VAL A 516 -1.62 15.05 -11.91
N LEU A 517 -1.21 14.25 -12.90
CA LEU A 517 -0.14 14.64 -13.82
C LEU A 517 -0.52 15.87 -14.67
N LYS A 518 -1.78 15.97 -15.13
CA LYS A 518 -2.26 17.14 -15.88
C LYS A 518 -2.29 18.41 -15.03
N GLU A 519 -2.68 18.29 -13.76
CA GLU A 519 -2.63 19.40 -12.80
C GLU A 519 -1.18 19.87 -12.59
N GLU A 520 -0.23 18.95 -12.35
CA GLU A 520 1.19 19.26 -12.21
C GLU A 520 1.77 19.94 -13.45
N ALA A 521 1.39 19.48 -14.65
CA ALA A 521 1.83 20.09 -15.91
C ALA A 521 1.31 21.53 -16.03
N THR A 522 0.05 21.76 -15.65
CA THR A 522 -0.56 23.10 -15.66
C THR A 522 0.13 24.03 -14.66
N SER A 523 0.41 23.56 -13.44
CA SER A 523 1.14 24.32 -12.43
C SER A 523 2.58 24.64 -12.84
N SER A 524 3.25 23.70 -13.52
CA SER A 524 4.61 23.90 -14.04
C SER A 524 4.66 24.96 -15.14
N ALA A 525 3.63 25.01 -16.01
CA ALA A 525 3.51 26.02 -17.04
C ALA A 525 3.27 27.43 -16.47
N MET A 526 2.46 27.55 -15.41
CA MET A 526 2.20 28.84 -14.73
C MET A 526 3.41 29.37 -13.95
N GLY A 527 4.34 28.51 -13.51
CA GLY A 527 5.56 28.90 -12.80
C GLY A 527 6.70 29.38 -13.71
N SER A 528 6.54 29.33 -15.04
CA SER A 528 7.58 29.60 -16.03
C SER A 528 7.21 30.76 -16.95
N GLU A 529 7.14 31.99 -16.43
CA GLU A 529 6.94 33.22 -17.23
C GLU A 529 8.14 33.61 -18.13
N ASN A 530 9.04 32.68 -18.44
CA ASN A 530 10.10 32.87 -19.41
C ASN A 530 10.26 31.58 -20.21
N TYR A 531 9.66 31.48 -21.40
CA TYR A 531 10.20 30.80 -22.60
C TYR A 531 9.11 30.73 -23.70
N GLY A 532 9.08 31.75 -24.56
CA GLY A 532 8.17 31.84 -25.73
C GLY A 532 8.49 30.88 -26.89
N LEU A 533 9.16 29.75 -26.63
CA LEU A 533 9.58 28.80 -27.68
C LEU A 533 8.98 27.38 -27.53
N MET A 534 8.28 27.08 -26.43
CA MET A 534 7.64 25.76 -26.21
C MET A 534 6.17 25.70 -26.69
N ALA A 535 5.59 26.83 -27.09
CA ALA A 535 4.19 26.90 -27.52
C ALA A 535 3.93 26.08 -28.80
N GLU A 536 4.85 26.10 -29.79
CA GLU A 536 4.64 25.44 -31.09
C GLU A 536 4.67 23.91 -31.01
N VAL A 537 5.54 23.32 -30.18
CA VAL A 537 5.63 21.85 -30.01
C VAL A 537 4.43 21.33 -29.22
N THR A 538 3.97 22.11 -28.24
CA THR A 538 2.76 21.78 -27.47
C THR A 538 1.52 21.90 -28.34
N GLU A 539 1.47 22.86 -29.26
CA GLU A 539 0.36 23.04 -30.19
C GLU A 539 0.24 21.88 -31.19
N ALA A 540 1.36 21.38 -31.74
CA ALA A 540 1.36 20.22 -32.62
C ALA A 540 0.93 18.91 -31.90
N ALA A 541 1.44 18.66 -30.69
CA ALA A 541 1.04 17.51 -29.88
C ALA A 541 -0.43 17.61 -29.42
N THR A 542 -0.88 18.81 -29.06
CA THR A 542 -2.28 19.08 -28.70
C THR A 542 -3.20 18.96 -29.91
N ALA A 543 -2.75 19.36 -31.10
CA ALA A 543 -3.50 19.18 -32.35
C ALA A 543 -3.61 17.70 -32.73
N ALA A 544 -2.54 16.91 -32.57
CA ALA A 544 -2.57 15.47 -32.79
C ALA A 544 -3.49 14.75 -31.79
N ALA A 545 -3.42 15.11 -30.50
CA ALA A 545 -4.31 14.56 -29.47
C ALA A 545 -5.77 14.97 -29.69
N LYS A 546 -6.04 16.23 -30.08
CA LYS A 546 -7.38 16.69 -30.45
C LYS A 546 -7.91 16.02 -31.70
N ALA A 547 -7.06 15.77 -32.71
CA ALA A 547 -7.45 15.06 -33.92
C ALA A 547 -7.78 13.58 -33.61
N ALA A 548 -6.99 12.92 -32.76
CA ALA A 548 -7.27 11.56 -32.30
C ALA A 548 -8.54 11.49 -31.43
N ALA A 549 -8.75 12.45 -30.53
CA ALA A 549 -9.95 12.54 -29.72
C ALA A 549 -11.19 12.86 -30.56
N ALA A 550 -11.10 13.77 -31.54
CA ALA A 550 -12.19 14.09 -32.46
C ALA A 550 -12.51 12.93 -33.40
N ALA A 551 -11.51 12.15 -33.83
CA ALA A 551 -11.71 10.93 -34.59
C ALA A 551 -12.40 9.84 -33.75
N ALA A 552 -12.01 9.70 -32.48
CA ALA A 552 -12.66 8.78 -31.53
C ALA A 552 -14.08 9.22 -31.16
N GLU A 553 -14.33 10.52 -31.00
CA GLU A 553 -15.64 11.10 -30.71
C GLU A 553 -16.55 11.05 -31.93
N ALA A 554 -16.04 11.28 -33.14
CA ALA A 554 -16.78 11.07 -34.39
C ALA A 554 -17.14 9.59 -34.59
N ALA A 555 -16.25 8.67 -34.23
CA ALA A 555 -16.51 7.23 -34.25
C ALA A 555 -17.55 6.81 -33.18
N LEU A 556 -17.53 7.40 -31.98
CA LEU A 556 -18.51 7.15 -30.92
C LEU A 556 -19.87 7.81 -31.21
N SER A 557 -19.89 9.00 -31.80
CA SER A 557 -21.11 9.74 -32.16
C SER A 557 -21.83 9.03 -33.31
N ALA A 558 -21.09 8.42 -34.23
CA ALA A 558 -21.64 7.52 -35.26
C ALA A 558 -22.20 6.20 -34.70
N GLN A 559 -21.94 5.88 -33.41
CA GLN A 559 -22.36 4.65 -32.73
C GLN A 559 -23.18 4.88 -31.46
N ARG A 560 -23.95 5.98 -31.35
CA ARG A 560 -24.97 6.10 -30.29
C ARG A 560 -26.35 5.68 -30.81
N PRO A 561 -26.70 4.39 -30.81
CA PRO A 561 -28.09 4.03 -31.00
C PRO A 561 -28.85 4.49 -29.75
N SER A 562 -29.85 5.36 -29.94
CA SER A 562 -31.10 5.16 -29.22
C SER A 562 -31.43 3.68 -29.40
N VAL A 563 -31.25 2.87 -28.36
CA VAL A 563 -31.52 1.42 -28.45
C VAL A 563 -33.04 1.32 -28.54
N LYS A 564 -33.52 1.30 -29.79
CA LYS A 564 -34.89 0.93 -30.08
C LYS A 564 -35.06 -0.50 -29.61
N GLY A 565 -35.88 -0.69 -28.58
CA GLY A 565 -36.26 -2.03 -28.14
C GLY A 565 -36.97 -2.79 -29.26
N PRO A 566 -37.31 -4.08 -29.05
CA PRO A 566 -37.94 -4.95 -30.06
C PRO A 566 -39.18 -4.35 -30.75
N ASN A 567 -39.85 -3.41 -30.09
CA ASN A 567 -41.08 -2.75 -30.56
C ASN A 567 -40.85 -1.32 -31.06
N GLY A 568 -39.60 -0.90 -31.30
CA GLY A 568 -39.27 0.47 -31.70
C GLY A 568 -39.34 1.50 -30.56
N VAL A 569 -39.62 1.05 -29.34
CA VAL A 569 -39.70 1.90 -28.14
C VAL A 569 -38.30 2.35 -27.74
N GLU A 570 -38.13 3.65 -27.55
CA GLU A 570 -36.88 4.23 -27.08
C GLU A 570 -36.67 3.90 -25.59
N ILE A 571 -35.59 3.18 -25.31
CA ILE A 571 -35.15 2.84 -23.95
C ILE A 571 -34.07 3.83 -23.53
N LEU A 572 -34.28 4.47 -22.37
CA LEU A 572 -33.38 5.43 -21.77
C LEU A 572 -32.67 4.80 -20.57
N THR A 573 -31.35 4.97 -20.50
CA THR A 573 -30.58 4.69 -19.28
C THR A 573 -30.23 6.01 -18.61
N ILE A 574 -30.79 6.25 -17.42
CA ILE A 574 -30.64 7.47 -16.65
C ILE A 574 -29.95 7.17 -15.33
N ASN A 575 -29.07 8.07 -14.87
CA ASN A 575 -28.41 7.98 -13.58
C ASN A 575 -29.20 8.84 -12.57
N VAL A 576 -29.78 8.22 -11.55
CA VAL A 576 -30.58 8.89 -10.53
C VAL A 576 -29.87 8.77 -9.19
N GLY A 577 -29.32 9.86 -8.68
CA GLY A 577 -28.63 9.88 -7.38
C GLY A 577 -27.46 8.89 -7.25
N GLY A 578 -26.85 8.50 -8.38
CA GLY A 578 -25.76 7.50 -8.43
C GLY A 578 -26.18 6.11 -8.89
N GLU A 579 -27.48 5.80 -8.92
CA GLU A 579 -28.00 4.50 -9.38
C GLU A 579 -28.45 4.56 -10.85
N LEU A 580 -28.23 3.48 -11.60
CA LEU A 580 -28.65 3.38 -13.00
C LEU A 580 -30.05 2.80 -13.11
N LEU A 581 -30.94 3.56 -13.74
CA LEU A 581 -32.30 3.15 -14.03
C LEU A 581 -32.50 3.09 -15.54
N THR A 582 -33.02 1.96 -16.03
CA THR A 582 -33.37 1.77 -17.45
C THR A 582 -34.88 1.83 -17.61
N VAL A 583 -35.41 2.81 -18.33
CA VAL A 583 -36.86 3.03 -18.48
C VAL A 583 -37.19 3.46 -19.90
N SER A 584 -38.36 3.06 -20.39
CA SER A 584 -38.80 3.54 -21.70
C SER A 584 -39.21 5.01 -21.64
N ARG A 585 -38.89 5.79 -22.69
CA ARG A 585 -39.35 7.19 -22.78
C ARG A 585 -40.86 7.28 -22.69
N GLN A 586 -41.56 6.32 -23.30
CA GLN A 586 -43.02 6.24 -23.31
C GLN A 586 -43.62 6.06 -21.91
N THR A 587 -42.99 5.27 -21.03
CA THR A 587 -43.40 5.13 -19.62
C THR A 587 -43.31 6.48 -18.90
N MET A 588 -42.22 7.24 -19.10
CA MET A 588 -42.05 8.54 -18.46
C MET A 588 -43.07 9.58 -18.96
N LEU A 589 -43.50 9.46 -20.22
CA LEU A 589 -44.50 10.33 -20.83
C LEU A 589 -45.94 10.07 -20.35
N GLN A 590 -46.18 9.03 -19.54
CA GLN A 590 -47.48 8.81 -18.91
C GLN A 590 -47.75 9.74 -17.74
N ALA A 591 -46.72 10.43 -17.24
CA ALA A 591 -46.91 11.47 -16.25
C ALA A 591 -47.89 12.56 -16.77
N PRO A 592 -48.67 13.21 -15.89
CA PRO A 592 -49.68 14.20 -16.29
C PRO A 592 -49.10 15.31 -17.16
N GLU A 593 -49.92 15.84 -18.07
CA GLU A 593 -49.54 17.01 -18.86
C GLU A 593 -49.25 18.20 -17.95
N GLY A 594 -48.15 18.91 -18.20
CA GLY A 594 -47.66 19.99 -17.34
C GLY A 594 -46.85 19.52 -16.12
N SER A 595 -46.78 18.22 -15.82
CA SER A 595 -45.90 17.71 -14.77
C SER A 595 -44.43 17.96 -15.11
N ARG A 596 -43.61 18.19 -14.08
CA ARG A 596 -42.16 18.35 -14.25
C ARG A 596 -41.54 17.07 -14.80
N LEU A 597 -42.04 15.90 -14.37
CA LEU A 597 -41.57 14.61 -14.87
C LEU A 597 -41.83 14.48 -16.38
N ARG A 598 -43.06 14.73 -16.86
CA ARG A 598 -43.33 14.67 -18.31
C ARG A 598 -42.47 15.66 -19.07
N THR A 599 -42.34 16.89 -18.59
CA THR A 599 -41.55 17.95 -19.23
C THR A 599 -40.08 17.57 -19.41
N LEU A 600 -39.48 16.91 -18.43
CA LEU A 600 -38.09 16.40 -18.53
C LEU A 600 -37.93 15.46 -19.73
N PHE A 601 -38.93 14.61 -20.00
CA PHE A 601 -38.86 13.56 -21.01
C PHE A 601 -39.62 13.87 -22.31
N GLN A 602 -40.33 15.00 -22.43
CA GLN A 602 -41.13 15.37 -23.61
C GLN A 602 -40.28 15.98 -24.73
N ASP A 603 -39.30 16.80 -24.36
CA ASP A 603 -38.34 17.40 -25.30
C ASP A 603 -37.01 16.62 -25.30
N ASP A 604 -36.17 16.84 -26.31
CA ASP A 604 -34.74 16.43 -26.28
C ASP A 604 -33.93 17.17 -25.20
N LYS A 605 -34.59 17.97 -24.35
CA LYS A 605 -34.00 18.72 -23.23
C LYS A 605 -33.35 17.83 -22.18
N LEU A 606 -33.71 16.54 -22.08
CA LEU A 606 -32.97 15.61 -21.23
C LEU A 606 -31.50 15.46 -21.68
N ARG A 607 -31.20 15.71 -22.97
CA ARG A 607 -29.82 15.78 -23.50
C ARG A 607 -29.09 17.06 -23.10
N MET A 608 -29.82 18.08 -22.63
CA MET A 608 -29.29 19.38 -22.17
C MET A 608 -29.12 19.45 -20.65
N SER A 609 -29.69 18.52 -19.88
CA SER A 609 -29.47 18.44 -18.43
C SER A 609 -28.10 17.87 -18.09
N GLN A 610 -27.67 18.05 -16.84
CA GLN A 610 -26.43 17.51 -16.29
C GLN A 610 -26.24 16.05 -16.74
N LEU A 611 -25.09 15.76 -17.33
CA LEU A 611 -24.70 14.41 -17.72
C LEU A 611 -23.74 13.85 -16.69
N ASP A 612 -23.82 12.55 -16.42
CA ASP A 612 -22.83 11.88 -15.58
C ASP A 612 -21.51 11.65 -16.33
N ALA A 613 -20.52 11.05 -15.66
CA ALA A 613 -19.21 10.77 -16.24
C ALA A 613 -19.26 9.89 -17.52
N ASN A 614 -20.35 9.15 -17.72
CA ASN A 614 -20.58 8.30 -18.89
C ASN A 614 -21.51 8.97 -19.91
N GLN A 615 -21.71 10.29 -19.84
CA GLN A 615 -22.55 11.07 -20.75
C GLN A 615 -24.03 10.63 -20.74
N ARG A 616 -24.52 10.08 -19.62
CA ARG A 616 -25.92 9.71 -19.43
C ARG A 616 -26.66 10.84 -18.70
N PRO A 617 -27.97 11.03 -18.96
CA PRO A 617 -28.77 11.99 -18.20
C PRO A 617 -28.67 11.70 -16.70
N TYR A 618 -28.29 12.72 -15.93
CA TYR A 618 -28.16 12.66 -14.47
C TYR A 618 -29.31 13.43 -13.80
N LEU A 619 -29.98 12.76 -12.87
CA LEU A 619 -31.02 13.32 -12.03
C LEU A 619 -30.58 13.24 -10.56
N ASN A 620 -30.41 14.39 -9.92
CA ASN A 620 -30.05 14.46 -8.50
C ASN A 620 -31.27 14.25 -7.60
N TYR A 621 -31.87 13.08 -7.63
CA TYR A 621 -33.01 12.67 -6.78
C TYR A 621 -32.66 11.42 -5.96
N PRO A 622 -33.32 11.17 -4.82
CA PRO A 622 -33.18 9.91 -4.09
C PRO A 622 -33.62 8.73 -4.98
N ALA A 623 -32.68 7.85 -5.34
CA ALA A 623 -32.92 6.75 -6.27
C ALA A 623 -34.06 5.80 -5.86
N PRO A 624 -34.17 5.38 -4.58
CA PRO A 624 -35.25 4.47 -4.16
C PRO A 624 -36.65 5.08 -4.35
N ALA A 625 -36.81 6.35 -4.01
CA ALA A 625 -38.10 7.05 -4.15
C ALA A 625 -38.48 7.26 -5.62
N PHE A 626 -37.51 7.65 -6.46
CA PHE A 626 -37.72 7.82 -7.89
C PHE A 626 -38.10 6.49 -8.57
N LYS A 627 -37.44 5.40 -8.17
CA LYS A 627 -37.74 4.05 -8.67
C LYS A 627 -39.19 3.63 -8.35
N CYS A 628 -39.69 3.88 -7.14
CA CYS A 628 -41.09 3.59 -6.80
C CYS A 628 -42.09 4.30 -7.73
N ILE A 629 -41.84 5.59 -8.03
CA ILE A 629 -42.69 6.38 -8.94
C ILE A 629 -42.64 5.79 -10.36
N VAL A 630 -41.45 5.45 -10.85
CA VAL A 630 -41.29 4.85 -12.19
C VAL A 630 -41.94 3.47 -12.28
N ASP A 631 -41.83 2.64 -11.24
CA ASP A 631 -42.47 1.33 -11.21
C ASP A 631 -44.00 1.44 -11.21
N HIS A 632 -44.57 2.45 -10.55
CA HIS A 632 -46.00 2.74 -10.63
C HIS A 632 -46.44 3.13 -12.04
N LEU A 633 -45.67 3.97 -12.74
CA LEU A 633 -45.90 4.31 -14.14
C LEU A 633 -45.80 3.09 -15.08
N ARG A 634 -44.90 2.14 -14.80
CA ARG A 634 -44.82 0.88 -15.55
C ARG A 634 -46.09 0.06 -15.40
N MET A 635 -46.63 -0.05 -14.18
CA MET A 635 -47.88 -0.77 -13.95
C MET A 635 -49.04 -0.13 -14.73
N LEU A 636 -49.13 1.20 -14.74
CA LEU A 636 -50.14 1.93 -15.52
C LEU A 636 -50.02 1.70 -17.03
N ALA A 637 -48.80 1.53 -17.52
CA ALA A 637 -48.53 1.25 -18.93
C ALA A 637 -49.04 -0.11 -19.38
N GLU A 638 -48.87 -1.12 -18.53
CA GLU A 638 -49.19 -2.53 -18.83
C GLU A 638 -50.67 -2.86 -18.63
N LEU A 639 -51.40 -2.06 -17.86
CA LEU A 639 -52.79 -2.36 -17.53
C LEU A 639 -53.77 -1.90 -18.62
N PRO A 640 -54.82 -2.71 -18.88
CA PRO A 640 -55.95 -2.29 -19.72
C PRO A 640 -56.66 -1.08 -19.11
N PRO A 641 -57.31 -0.21 -19.92
CA PRO A 641 -58.00 0.98 -19.41
C PRO A 641 -59.24 0.67 -18.54
N THR A 642 -59.69 -0.58 -18.53
CA THR A 642 -60.76 -1.05 -17.66
C THR A 642 -60.30 -1.38 -16.25
N ASN A 643 -58.99 -1.45 -16.02
CA ASN A 643 -58.42 -1.88 -14.75
C ASN A 643 -57.79 -0.68 -14.05
N ALA A 644 -58.05 -0.55 -12.75
CA ALA A 644 -57.44 0.46 -11.92
C ALA A 644 -56.22 -0.11 -11.17
N VAL A 645 -55.18 0.71 -11.02
CA VAL A 645 -54.07 0.53 -10.09
C VAL A 645 -54.43 1.24 -8.81
N GLU A 646 -54.30 0.54 -7.69
CA GLU A 646 -54.42 1.15 -6.37
C GLU A 646 -53.33 2.21 -6.15
N PRO A 647 -53.55 3.21 -5.28
CA PRO A 647 -52.52 4.18 -4.92
C PRO A 647 -51.18 3.53 -4.57
N LEU A 648 -50.08 4.20 -4.91
CA LEU A 648 -48.73 3.72 -4.66
C LEU A 648 -48.51 3.52 -3.15
N VAL A 649 -48.24 2.28 -2.73
CA VAL A 649 -47.87 1.95 -1.35
C VAL A 649 -46.36 1.76 -1.26
N ALA A 650 -45.67 2.73 -0.68
CA ALA A 650 -44.24 2.65 -0.40
C ALA A 650 -43.99 2.07 1.01
N PRO A 651 -42.82 1.45 1.27
CA PRO A 651 -42.42 1.08 2.63
C PRO A 651 -42.49 2.28 3.59
N PRO A 652 -42.85 2.09 4.88
CA PRO A 652 -43.03 3.21 5.82
C PRO A 652 -41.84 4.17 5.93
N TRP A 653 -40.61 3.66 5.80
CA TRP A 653 -39.38 4.45 5.85
C TRP A 653 -39.12 5.26 4.56
N LEU A 654 -39.80 4.93 3.46
CA LEU A 654 -39.64 5.56 2.14
C LEU A 654 -40.86 6.42 1.74
N ASP A 655 -42.02 6.19 2.34
CA ASP A 655 -43.30 6.84 2.02
C ASP A 655 -43.19 8.37 1.98
N ARG A 656 -42.57 8.98 3.01
CA ARG A 656 -42.37 10.43 3.04
C ARG A 656 -41.55 10.94 1.85
N GLN A 657 -40.44 10.28 1.50
CA GLN A 657 -39.59 10.69 0.38
C GLN A 657 -40.31 10.52 -0.96
N VAL A 658 -41.11 9.47 -1.11
CA VAL A 658 -41.91 9.24 -2.33
C VAL A 658 -42.96 10.33 -2.50
N ARG A 659 -43.67 10.71 -1.43
CA ARG A 659 -44.67 11.80 -1.48
C ARG A 659 -44.02 13.14 -1.81
N GLU A 660 -42.95 13.50 -1.12
CA GLU A 660 -42.22 14.76 -1.36
C GLU A 660 -41.68 14.81 -2.81
N LEU A 661 -41.08 13.71 -3.29
CA LEU A 661 -40.56 13.63 -4.66
C LEU A 661 -41.69 13.66 -5.70
N ALA A 662 -42.81 12.99 -5.45
CA ALA A 662 -43.97 13.00 -6.34
C ALA A 662 -44.57 14.39 -6.49
N TRP A 663 -44.66 15.15 -5.39
CA TRP A 663 -45.04 16.56 -5.41
C TRP A 663 -44.06 17.40 -6.26
N ILE A 664 -42.73 17.27 -6.02
CA ILE A 664 -41.69 17.97 -6.80
C ILE A 664 -41.77 17.65 -8.31
N LEU A 665 -42.08 16.40 -8.64
CA LEU A 665 -42.18 15.92 -10.01
C LEU A 665 -43.52 16.23 -10.67
N GLY A 666 -44.51 16.73 -9.91
CA GLY A 666 -45.86 17.03 -10.40
C GLY A 666 -46.68 15.77 -10.72
N VAL A 667 -46.47 14.69 -9.97
CA VAL A 667 -47.10 13.38 -10.15
C VAL A 667 -47.84 12.90 -8.90
N GLU A 668 -48.08 13.78 -7.93
CA GLU A 668 -48.68 13.45 -6.64
C GLU A 668 -50.07 12.82 -6.77
N ASP A 669 -51.02 13.51 -7.42
CA ASP A 669 -52.39 13.00 -7.57
C ASP A 669 -52.45 11.64 -8.25
N MET A 670 -51.54 11.41 -9.20
CA MET A 670 -51.43 10.15 -9.94
C MET A 670 -51.00 9.00 -9.05
N ILE A 671 -50.17 9.22 -8.04
CA ILE A 671 -49.74 8.14 -7.13
C ILE A 671 -50.63 8.03 -5.89
N LEU A 672 -51.39 9.07 -5.53
CA LEU A 672 -52.23 9.10 -4.33
C LEU A 672 -53.69 8.69 -4.57
N THR A 673 -54.14 8.66 -5.82
CA THR A 673 -55.51 8.27 -6.19
C THR A 673 -55.52 7.08 -7.14
N PRO A 674 -56.53 6.20 -7.11
CA PRO A 674 -56.63 5.09 -8.05
C PRO A 674 -56.58 5.59 -9.50
N GLN A 675 -55.72 4.98 -10.33
CA GLN A 675 -55.52 5.37 -11.73
C GLN A 675 -55.88 4.23 -12.66
N TYR A 676 -56.51 4.52 -13.79
CA TYR A 676 -56.82 3.52 -14.80
C TYR A 676 -55.65 3.33 -15.77
N GLY A 677 -55.45 2.09 -16.24
CA GLY A 677 -54.39 1.77 -17.19
C GLY A 677 -54.50 2.56 -18.51
N SER A 678 -53.37 2.82 -19.16
CA SER A 678 -53.34 3.64 -20.39
C SER A 678 -53.24 2.80 -21.68
N ASN A 679 -52.82 1.53 -21.56
CA ASN A 679 -52.65 0.54 -22.64
C ASN A 679 -51.99 1.08 -23.92
N PHE A 680 -50.89 1.80 -23.72
CA PHE A 680 -50.06 2.36 -24.78
C PHE A 680 -49.11 1.29 -25.35
N GLY A 681 -49.62 0.33 -26.15
CA GLY A 681 -48.71 -0.50 -26.96
C GLY A 681 -49.09 -1.94 -27.26
N THR A 682 -50.20 -2.49 -26.72
CA THR A 682 -50.64 -3.81 -27.18
C THR A 682 -51.31 -3.67 -28.55
N PRO A 683 -50.82 -4.35 -29.61
CA PRO A 683 -51.55 -4.44 -30.87
C PRO A 683 -52.94 -4.98 -30.55
N ARG A 684 -54.00 -4.26 -30.95
CA ARG A 684 -55.36 -4.76 -30.83
C ARG A 684 -55.43 -6.13 -31.53
N LEU A 685 -55.52 -7.20 -30.75
CA LEU A 685 -55.86 -8.51 -31.29
C LEU A 685 -57.18 -8.35 -32.06
N PRO A 686 -57.28 -8.84 -33.31
CA PRO A 686 -58.46 -8.65 -34.14
C PRO A 686 -59.68 -9.17 -33.37
N SER A 687 -60.69 -8.31 -33.24
CA SER A 687 -61.93 -8.66 -32.55
C SER A 687 -62.56 -9.86 -33.23
N ARG A 688 -62.50 -11.03 -32.58
CA ARG A 688 -63.35 -12.15 -32.97
C ARG A 688 -64.80 -11.69 -32.78
N ALA A 689 -65.51 -11.57 -33.90
CA ALA A 689 -66.94 -11.35 -33.94
C ALA A 689 -67.63 -12.34 -32.98
N ARG A 690 -68.24 -11.81 -31.91
CA ARG A 690 -69.07 -12.60 -31.00
C ARG A 690 -70.38 -12.91 -31.73
N GLY A 691 -70.50 -14.15 -32.20
CA GLY A 691 -71.77 -14.77 -32.51
C GLY A 691 -72.64 -14.81 -31.26
N SER A 692 -73.88 -14.36 -31.43
CA SER A 692 -74.98 -14.47 -30.49
C SER A 692 -75.19 -15.93 -30.10
N PHE A 693 -75.13 -16.27 -28.81
CA PHE A 693 -75.78 -17.46 -28.30
C PHE A 693 -76.57 -17.19 -27.02
N CYS A 694 -77.82 -17.62 -27.15
CA CYS A 694 -79.00 -17.49 -26.31
C CYS A 694 -78.85 -18.03 -24.88
N CYS A 695 -79.63 -17.42 -23.98
CA CYS A 695 -80.02 -17.85 -22.64
C CYS A 695 -80.24 -19.35 -22.46
N MET A 696 -79.81 -19.89 -21.31
CA MET A 696 -80.61 -20.83 -20.51
C MET A 696 -80.31 -20.66 -19.02
N ARG A 697 -81.40 -20.45 -18.26
CA ARG A 697 -81.49 -20.42 -16.80
C ARG A 697 -81.23 -21.80 -16.20
N ARG A 698 -80.64 -21.85 -14.99
CA ARG A 698 -81.13 -22.66 -13.84
C ARG A 698 -80.47 -22.19 -12.52
N ARG A 699 -81.31 -21.93 -11.53
CA ARG A 699 -81.06 -21.80 -10.07
C ARG A 699 -81.65 -23.07 -9.38
N PRO A 700 -81.65 -23.26 -8.05
CA PRO A 700 -80.52 -23.45 -7.12
C PRO A 700 -80.77 -24.63 -6.13
N GLN A 701 -79.76 -25.16 -5.45
CA GLN A 701 -79.85 -25.91 -4.17
C GLN A 701 -78.46 -25.79 -3.50
N GLY A 702 -78.22 -25.65 -2.20
CA GLY A 702 -78.99 -25.67 -0.96
C GLY A 702 -77.95 -25.80 0.18
N HIS A 703 -78.13 -25.06 1.27
CA HIS A 703 -77.40 -25.10 2.56
C HIS A 703 -77.43 -26.50 3.25
N PRO A 704 -76.78 -26.80 4.42
CA PRO A 704 -76.34 -25.90 5.52
C PRO A 704 -75.05 -26.27 6.32
N SER A 705 -74.72 -25.34 7.25
CA SER A 705 -74.26 -25.51 8.66
C SER A 705 -72.93 -26.20 9.02
N GLY A 706 -72.18 -25.54 9.92
CA GLY A 706 -71.18 -26.16 10.80
C GLY A 706 -70.33 -25.13 11.53
N ASP A 707 -70.72 -24.83 12.78
CA ASP A 707 -70.06 -23.95 13.75
C ASP A 707 -68.77 -24.54 14.37
N GLU A 708 -68.10 -23.69 15.18
CA GLU A 708 -67.13 -24.01 16.27
C GLU A 708 -65.73 -24.50 15.80
N GLU A 709 -64.59 -24.13 16.40
CA GLU A 709 -64.28 -23.70 17.76
C GLU A 709 -62.89 -23.01 17.79
N ALA A 710 -62.65 -22.21 18.82
CA ALA A 710 -61.37 -21.57 19.14
C ALA A 710 -60.47 -22.51 19.94
N GLU A 711 -59.14 -22.43 19.78
CA GLU A 711 -58.24 -22.62 20.92
C GLU A 711 -56.86 -22.01 20.71
N ALA A 712 -56.43 -21.30 21.75
CA ALA A 712 -55.13 -20.68 21.92
C ALA A 712 -54.16 -21.69 22.56
N SER A 713 -52.86 -21.61 22.24
CA SER A 713 -51.84 -22.05 23.18
C SER A 713 -50.60 -21.18 23.08
N ALA A 714 -50.34 -20.46 24.17
CA ALA A 714 -49.04 -19.90 24.50
C ALA A 714 -48.15 -21.01 25.10
N SER A 715 -46.85 -20.98 24.83
CA SER A 715 -45.88 -21.51 25.77
C SER A 715 -44.60 -20.68 25.76
N ALA A 716 -44.19 -20.30 26.97
CA ALA A 716 -42.95 -19.63 27.30
C ALA A 716 -42.22 -20.49 28.34
N SER A 717 -40.90 -20.65 28.19
CA SER A 717 -39.90 -20.85 29.26
C SER A 717 -38.52 -20.86 28.58
N LYS A 718 -37.64 -19.86 28.81
CA LYS A 718 -36.68 -19.69 29.92
C LYS A 718 -35.71 -20.86 30.14
N VAL A 719 -34.45 -20.68 29.73
CA VAL A 719 -33.26 -20.45 30.61
C VAL A 719 -32.39 -19.41 29.94
#